data_AF-A0A3Q1DGE9-F1
#
_entry.id   AF-A0A3Q1DGE9-F1
#
_cell.length_a   1.000
_cell.length_b   1.000
_cell.length_c   1.000
_cell.angle_alpha   90.00
_cell.angle_beta   90.00
_cell.angle_gamma   90.00
#
_symmetry.space_group_name_H-M   'P 1'
#
loop_
_entity.id
_entity.type
_entity.pdbx_description
1 polymer ?
#
loop_
_entity_poly.entity_id
_entity_poly.type
_entity_poly.pdbx_seq_one_letter_code
_entity_poly.pdbx_strand_id
1 'polypeptide(L)'
;TTILRWVLFQAAARRNTAGSAVRSEKVGISGDRECTAAPEARFDCARDRTLTRGECEERGCCYGPLSGSAGPPWCFYPRSYPGYTMGPLSPTTRGQTATLTRKKPSYLPKDISSLRLEVIEETTGCLHLTDASSQRYEVHLPGGIPESSADNQSVFYAAEYQSDPFGFIVRRRSNGRVIMNTTVAPLLFADQYLQMSTSLASSLVSGLGEHYTSILLDLNWTSLTLWNRDMAPHADANLYGAHPFYIVQEEDGFAHGVFLLNSNAIEVMLQPTPALTWVSTGGILDLYVFLGPDPQSVIRQYLHIIGYPMMPPYWSLGFHLCRWGYTTSKTTRRVAQSMHDANFPLDVQWNDLDYANKRRVFTFDPWRFGDLPEIVDEFHQRGMKYILILDPGISSSSLPGTYPPFDDGLKRDVFIKNATGHVLIGKVWPGPTAFPDFTNPETRTWWEDCIRDFHSKVPVDGLWIDMNEPASFVQGSVEGCPDSDLENPPYTPRVVGGRLNSGTLCMSAQQKLSSHYNLHNLYGLTEAYATHSALKNIRRKRPFVLSRSSYPSIGRFSGVWTGDVRSDWEQLRFSIPAVLQFGLFGVPLVGADVCGFGGDTTEELCIRWMQLGAFYPFMRNHNDKPNAPQEPYVFGQKAQAAMRTALNLRYSLLPFLYTLFHHTHTSADTVARPLFIEFPTDPNCQSIDKQFLWGSLLLISPVLEEGAVELAAYLPRGTWYSLHDGQPFYSGGQYLLLPAPLDIINIHVREGHIIPQQEPALTTTASRRNPFFLTVALSAGGWARGDLFWDDGESLDTFETQNYCYLIFIAGQVRSRRGIFVFGVPSPPRFVLANGEKVGDFTYRTDTKVSLL
;
A
#
# COMPACT_ATOMS: atom_id res chain seq x y z
N THR A 1 41.48 -24.42 -27.67
CA THR A 1 42.23 -25.38 -26.84
C THR A 1 43.14 -24.62 -25.91
N THR A 2 42.67 -24.18 -24.74
CA THR A 2 43.54 -23.72 -23.65
C THR A 2 42.80 -23.91 -22.33
N ILE A 3 43.40 -24.74 -21.47
CA ILE A 3 42.99 -25.09 -20.11
C ILE A 3 43.62 -24.08 -19.14
N LEU A 4 42.89 -23.63 -18.11
CA LEU A 4 43.41 -23.00 -16.89
C LEU A 4 42.35 -23.20 -15.78
N ARG A 5 42.40 -24.28 -15.00
CA ARG A 5 43.09 -24.49 -13.69
C ARG A 5 42.82 -23.41 -12.64
N TRP A 6 41.98 -23.79 -11.68
CA TRP A 6 41.72 -23.14 -10.39
C TRP A 6 42.92 -23.28 -9.44
N VAL A 7 43.25 -22.20 -8.72
CA VAL A 7 44.18 -22.21 -7.58
C VAL A 7 43.48 -21.57 -6.39
N LEU A 8 43.18 -22.37 -5.36
CA LEU A 8 42.77 -21.91 -4.04
C LEU A 8 43.99 -21.40 -3.27
N PHE A 9 43.88 -20.22 -2.65
CA PHE A 9 44.75 -19.80 -1.55
C PHE A 9 43.98 -19.85 -0.23
N GLN A 10 44.38 -20.77 0.65
CA GLN A 10 44.06 -20.74 2.08
C GLN A 10 44.97 -19.71 2.76
N ALA A 11 44.39 -18.72 3.42
CA ALA A 11 45.10 -17.87 4.37
C ALA A 11 44.71 -18.27 5.80
N ALA A 12 45.70 -18.82 6.52
CA ALA A 12 45.61 -19.15 7.92
C ALA A 12 45.76 -17.89 8.79
N ALA A 13 44.75 -17.57 9.61
CA ALA A 13 44.86 -16.55 10.63
C ALA A 13 45.38 -17.19 11.94
N ARG A 14 46.62 -16.84 12.31
CA ARG A 14 47.25 -17.19 13.58
C ARG A 14 46.64 -16.38 14.72
N ARG A 15 46.29 -17.07 15.81
CA ARG A 15 46.03 -16.51 17.14
C ARG A 15 47.30 -15.86 17.68
N ASN A 16 47.21 -14.61 18.12
CA ASN A 16 48.19 -13.99 19.00
C ASN A 16 47.50 -13.63 20.32
N THR A 17 47.92 -14.33 21.37
CA THR A 17 47.62 -14.03 22.77
C THR A 17 48.68 -13.08 23.31
N ALA A 18 48.27 -11.92 23.80
CA ALA A 18 49.07 -11.08 24.69
C ALA A 18 48.15 -10.54 25.78
N GLY A 19 48.42 -10.95 27.02
CA GLY A 19 47.64 -10.57 28.19
C GLY A 19 48.02 -9.20 28.72
N SER A 20 47.03 -8.50 29.27
CA SER A 20 47.23 -7.49 30.30
C SER A 20 46.30 -7.83 31.47
N ALA A 21 46.91 -8.05 32.63
CA ALA A 21 46.21 -8.32 33.87
C ALA A 21 45.72 -7.00 34.47
N VAL A 22 44.42 -6.88 34.70
CA VAL A 22 43.83 -5.86 35.58
C VAL A 22 43.11 -6.58 36.72
N ARG A 23 43.49 -6.19 37.93
CA ARG A 23 43.04 -6.75 39.23
C ARG A 23 41.52 -6.82 39.35
N SER A 24 41.02 -8.00 39.68
CA SER A 24 39.66 -8.20 40.17
C SER A 24 39.58 -7.87 41.67
N GLU A 25 38.89 -6.80 42.04
CA GLU A 25 38.33 -6.68 43.39
C GLU A 25 37.05 -7.53 43.46
N LYS A 26 37.04 -8.48 44.39
CA LYS A 26 35.91 -9.34 44.69
C LYS A 26 34.81 -8.50 45.34
N VAL A 27 33.66 -8.39 44.66
CA VAL A 27 32.38 -8.03 45.28
C VAL A 27 31.42 -9.19 45.04
N GLY A 28 30.60 -9.49 46.06
CA GLY A 28 29.93 -10.76 46.30
C GLY A 28 29.08 -11.33 45.17
N ILE A 29 29.23 -12.64 44.97
CA ILE A 29 28.39 -13.48 44.13
C ILE A 29 27.15 -13.88 44.93
N SER A 30 26.01 -13.27 44.64
CA SER A 30 24.67 -13.91 44.60
C SER A 30 23.65 -12.91 44.01
N GLY A 31 23.25 -13.09 42.75
CA GLY A 31 22.22 -12.28 42.09
C GLY A 31 22.02 -12.70 40.62
N ASP A 32 20.85 -13.27 40.35
CA ASP A 32 20.24 -13.76 39.10
C ASP A 32 20.97 -13.63 37.75
N ARG A 33 21.30 -14.79 37.16
CA ARG A 33 21.69 -14.91 35.74
C ARG A 33 20.54 -14.59 34.76
N GLU A 34 19.29 -14.53 35.22
CA GLU A 34 18.10 -14.38 34.37
C GLU A 34 17.83 -12.94 33.88
N CYS A 35 18.37 -11.92 34.57
CA CYS A 35 18.17 -10.49 34.22
C CYS A 35 19.35 -9.88 33.44
N THR A 36 20.07 -10.68 32.66
CA THR A 36 21.30 -10.28 31.95
C THR A 36 21.09 -9.91 30.48
N ALA A 37 19.84 -9.67 30.04
CA ALA A 37 19.53 -9.31 28.66
C ALA A 37 20.19 -7.99 28.25
N ALA A 38 20.89 -8.02 27.11
CA ALA A 38 21.43 -6.83 26.46
C ALA A 38 20.30 -5.84 26.15
N PRO A 39 20.52 -4.51 26.26
CA PRO A 39 19.47 -3.51 26.09
C PRO A 39 18.59 -3.71 24.85
N GLU A 40 19.20 -3.93 23.68
CA GLU A 40 18.56 -4.16 22.40
C GLU A 40 17.62 -5.39 22.37
N ALA A 41 17.85 -6.37 23.25
CA ALA A 41 17.14 -7.66 23.32
C ALA A 41 16.11 -7.71 24.46
N ARG A 42 15.82 -6.58 25.11
CA ARG A 42 14.82 -6.50 26.16
C ARG A 42 13.42 -6.35 25.57
N PHE A 43 12.53 -7.27 25.90
CA PHE A 43 11.10 -7.18 25.56
C PHE A 43 10.33 -6.59 26.74
N ASP A 44 9.56 -5.54 26.47
CA ASP A 44 8.92 -4.70 27.48
C ASP A 44 7.82 -5.45 28.27
N CYS A 45 7.92 -5.43 29.60
CA CYS A 45 6.96 -6.03 30.54
C CYS A 45 6.01 -4.98 31.18
N ALA A 46 6.11 -3.73 30.75
CA ALA A 46 5.37 -2.58 31.26
C ALA A 46 4.59 -1.82 30.17
N ARG A 47 4.19 -2.50 29.08
CA ARG A 47 3.49 -1.87 27.96
C ARG A 47 2.14 -1.27 28.32
N ASP A 48 1.42 -1.89 29.24
CA ASP A 48 0.10 -1.45 29.71
C ASP A 48 0.16 -0.19 30.57
N ARG A 49 1.25 0.01 31.33
CA ARG A 49 1.47 1.19 32.15
C ARG A 49 2.91 1.29 32.63
N THR A 50 3.36 2.50 32.92
CA THR A 50 4.64 2.73 33.60
C THR A 50 4.68 2.03 34.97
N LEU A 51 5.77 1.33 35.25
CA LEU A 51 5.99 0.60 36.50
C LEU A 51 7.18 1.13 37.29
N THR A 52 7.04 1.15 38.60
CA THR A 52 8.18 1.24 39.52
C THR A 52 8.98 -0.06 39.53
N ARG A 53 10.18 -0.03 40.13
CA ARG A 53 11.01 -1.24 40.31
C ARG A 53 10.26 -2.35 41.03
N GLY A 54 9.59 -2.02 42.14
CA GLY A 54 8.85 -3.00 42.94
C GLY A 54 7.72 -3.65 42.14
N GLU A 55 6.93 -2.85 41.43
CA GLU A 55 5.84 -3.37 40.60
C GLU A 55 6.35 -4.24 39.43
N CYS A 56 7.51 -3.90 38.85
CA CYS A 56 8.14 -4.73 37.82
C CYS A 56 8.58 -6.09 38.38
N GLU A 57 9.24 -6.10 39.53
CA GLU A 57 9.69 -7.32 40.21
C GLU A 57 8.49 -8.17 40.70
N GLU A 58 7.40 -7.53 41.15
CA GLU A 58 6.14 -8.20 41.52
C GLU A 58 5.46 -8.91 40.33
N ARG A 59 5.62 -8.37 39.11
CA ARG A 59 5.18 -9.06 37.88
C ARG A 59 6.05 -10.26 37.53
N GLY A 60 7.15 -10.50 38.25
CA GLY A 60 8.16 -11.49 37.91
C GLY A 60 9.06 -11.05 36.75
N CYS A 61 9.19 -9.75 36.54
CA CYS A 61 10.02 -9.16 35.49
C CYS A 61 11.34 -8.60 36.02
N CYS A 62 12.28 -8.37 35.11
CA CYS A 62 13.59 -7.81 35.41
C CYS A 62 13.57 -6.29 35.29
N TYR A 63 14.17 -5.60 36.25
CA TYR A 63 14.30 -4.15 36.24
C TYR A 63 15.77 -3.72 36.07
N GLY A 64 16.09 -3.09 34.94
CA GLY A 64 17.44 -2.64 34.60
C GLY A 64 17.43 -1.23 33.99
N PRO A 65 17.54 -0.17 34.78
CA PRO A 65 17.48 1.20 34.27
C PRO A 65 18.68 1.53 33.36
N LEU A 66 18.47 2.41 32.39
CA LEU A 66 19.50 2.95 31.50
C LEU A 66 19.61 4.46 31.67
N SER A 67 20.72 5.06 31.22
CA SER A 67 20.87 6.51 31.17
C SER A 67 19.93 7.10 30.10
N GLY A 68 18.81 7.68 30.54
CA GLY A 68 17.75 8.21 29.67
C GLY A 68 16.48 7.33 29.65
N SER A 69 15.33 7.93 29.33
CA SER A 69 14.03 7.26 29.25
C SER A 69 13.59 6.87 27.82
N ALA A 70 14.30 7.35 26.80
CA ALA A 70 14.04 7.00 25.40
C ALA A 70 14.87 5.78 25.00
N GLY A 71 14.23 4.75 24.44
CA GLY A 71 14.88 3.54 23.95
C GLY A 71 14.50 2.27 24.71
N PRO A 72 15.46 1.41 25.12
CA PRO A 72 15.15 0.10 25.68
C PRO A 72 14.34 0.14 26.97
N PRO A 73 13.42 -0.84 27.19
CA PRO A 73 12.58 -0.86 28.38
C PRO A 73 13.41 -1.14 29.63
N TRP A 74 13.06 -0.42 30.70
CA TRP A 74 13.65 -0.64 32.02
C TRP A 74 13.08 -1.88 32.69
N CYS A 75 11.78 -2.14 32.53
CA CYS A 75 11.12 -3.36 32.98
C CYS A 75 10.94 -4.32 31.81
N PHE A 76 11.56 -5.50 31.86
CA PHE A 76 11.57 -6.45 30.75
C PHE A 76 11.40 -7.89 31.21
N TYR A 77 10.89 -8.75 30.31
CA TYR A 77 10.69 -10.16 30.63
C TYR A 77 12.04 -10.90 30.79
N PRO A 78 12.24 -11.70 31.85
CA PRO A 78 13.30 -12.70 31.88
C PRO A 78 12.99 -13.84 30.90
N ARG A 79 14.03 -14.60 30.50
CA ARG A 79 13.87 -15.78 29.62
C ARG A 79 12.98 -16.87 30.24
N SER A 80 12.93 -16.93 31.56
CA SER A 80 12.15 -17.87 32.37
C SER A 80 10.72 -17.40 32.63
N TYR A 81 10.29 -16.26 32.07
CA TYR A 81 8.98 -15.70 32.35
C TYR A 81 7.87 -16.72 32.04
N PRO A 82 6.89 -16.94 32.96
CA PRO A 82 5.84 -17.93 32.74
C PRO A 82 5.05 -17.65 31.46
N GLY A 83 4.91 -18.66 30.61
CA GLY A 83 4.13 -18.62 29.38
C GLY A 83 3.04 -19.69 29.36
N TYR A 84 2.55 -19.99 28.16
CA TYR A 84 1.72 -21.17 27.92
C TYR A 84 2.58 -22.42 27.85
N THR A 85 2.04 -23.56 28.27
CA THR A 85 2.62 -24.87 28.04
C THR A 85 1.84 -25.56 26.91
N MET A 86 2.55 -26.09 25.91
CA MET A 86 1.95 -26.77 24.77
C MET A 86 1.74 -28.26 25.06
N GLY A 87 0.54 -28.76 24.76
CA GLY A 87 0.20 -30.18 24.73
C GLY A 87 0.73 -30.90 23.47
N PRO A 88 0.52 -32.22 23.34
CA PRO A 88 0.96 -32.95 22.15
C PRO A 88 0.23 -32.48 20.89
N LEU A 89 0.96 -32.41 19.77
CA LEU A 89 0.37 -32.18 18.45
C LEU A 89 -0.47 -33.39 18.03
N SER A 90 -1.68 -33.13 17.58
CA SER A 90 -2.61 -34.11 17.02
C SER A 90 -2.89 -33.75 15.55
N PRO A 91 -2.90 -34.72 14.62
CA PRO A 91 -3.18 -34.44 13.22
C PRO A 91 -4.63 -33.98 13.02
N THR A 92 -4.85 -33.08 12.07
CA THR A 92 -6.16 -32.65 11.57
C THR A 92 -6.26 -32.91 10.07
N THR A 93 -7.40 -32.60 9.45
CA THR A 93 -7.56 -32.72 7.99
C THR A 93 -6.70 -31.73 7.20
N ARG A 94 -6.29 -30.61 7.81
CA ARG A 94 -5.55 -29.52 7.14
C ARG A 94 -4.14 -29.27 7.72
N GLY A 95 -3.72 -30.08 8.69
CA GLY A 95 -2.43 -29.91 9.36
C GLY A 95 -2.43 -30.53 10.75
N GLN A 96 -2.15 -29.73 11.78
CA GLN A 96 -1.99 -30.20 13.16
C GLN A 96 -2.68 -29.26 14.16
N THR A 97 -3.00 -29.76 15.35
CA THR A 97 -3.56 -28.97 16.44
C THR A 97 -2.93 -29.34 17.78
N ALA A 98 -2.85 -28.37 18.70
CA ALA A 98 -2.46 -28.59 20.09
C ALA A 98 -3.24 -27.66 21.02
N THR A 99 -3.38 -28.06 22.28
CA THR A 99 -3.86 -27.18 23.35
C THR A 99 -2.69 -26.44 23.97
N LEU A 100 -2.83 -25.14 24.21
CA LEU A 100 -1.88 -24.35 24.98
C LEU A 100 -2.51 -24.00 26.32
N THR A 101 -1.85 -24.28 27.44
CA THR A 101 -2.40 -24.04 28.77
C THR A 101 -1.49 -23.18 29.62
N ARG A 102 -2.02 -22.12 30.22
CA ARG A 102 -1.31 -21.25 31.16
C ARG A 102 -1.77 -21.57 32.59
N LYS A 103 -0.85 -22.06 33.44
CA LYS A 103 -1.17 -22.47 34.82
C LYS A 103 -1.40 -21.30 35.77
N LYS A 104 -0.64 -20.22 35.59
CA LYS A 104 -0.74 -18.98 36.38
C LYS A 104 -1.17 -17.85 35.45
N PRO A 105 -2.28 -17.13 35.72
CA PRO A 105 -2.68 -15.96 34.94
C PRO A 105 -1.53 -14.97 34.81
N SER A 106 -1.47 -14.23 33.69
CA SER A 106 -0.57 -13.08 33.61
C SER A 106 -1.08 -11.91 34.48
N TYR A 107 -0.40 -10.77 34.40
CA TYR A 107 -0.83 -9.53 35.04
C TYR A 107 -2.02 -8.86 34.33
N LEU A 108 -2.44 -9.37 33.15
CA LEU A 108 -3.50 -8.79 32.34
C LEU A 108 -4.88 -9.21 32.86
N PRO A 109 -5.88 -8.31 32.81
CA PRO A 109 -7.26 -8.67 33.15
C PRO A 109 -7.84 -9.63 32.09
N LYS A 110 -8.69 -10.57 32.54
CA LYS A 110 -9.36 -11.56 31.66
C LYS A 110 -8.38 -12.37 30.80
N ASP A 111 -7.26 -12.79 31.38
CA ASP A 111 -6.30 -13.72 30.77
C ASP A 111 -6.97 -15.06 30.43
N ILE A 112 -6.70 -15.59 29.24
CA ILE A 112 -7.31 -16.84 28.74
C ILE A 112 -6.38 -18.01 29.05
N SER A 113 -6.80 -18.87 29.98
CA SER A 113 -5.94 -19.94 30.50
C SER A 113 -5.74 -21.12 29.55
N SER A 114 -6.60 -21.29 28.54
CA SER A 114 -6.52 -22.40 27.58
C SER A 114 -6.81 -21.93 26.16
N LEU A 115 -5.84 -22.09 25.25
CA LEU A 115 -5.96 -21.76 23.83
C LEU A 115 -5.92 -23.02 22.98
N ARG A 116 -6.45 -22.90 21.76
CA ARG A 116 -6.30 -23.88 20.69
C ARG A 116 -5.33 -23.32 19.66
N LEU A 117 -4.24 -24.05 19.44
CA LEU A 117 -3.33 -23.85 18.32
C LEU A 117 -3.78 -24.75 17.18
N GLU A 118 -3.97 -24.18 16.01
CA GLU A 118 -4.09 -24.90 14.74
C GLU A 118 -2.95 -24.44 13.82
N VAL A 119 -2.18 -25.41 13.33
CA VAL A 119 -1.12 -25.19 12.36
C VAL A 119 -1.58 -25.81 11.07
N ILE A 120 -1.78 -24.97 10.07
CA ILE A 120 -2.30 -25.37 8.77
C ILE A 120 -1.13 -25.46 7.81
N GLU A 121 -0.90 -26.67 7.28
CA GLU A 121 0.19 -26.96 6.34
C GLU A 121 -0.33 -26.75 4.90
N GLU A 122 -0.62 -25.49 4.59
CA GLU A 122 -0.96 -25.04 3.23
C GLU A 122 0.33 -24.63 2.46
N THR A 123 0.22 -24.32 1.16
CA THR A 123 1.36 -23.83 0.36
C THR A 123 2.02 -22.58 0.96
N THR A 124 1.24 -21.83 1.73
CA THR A 124 1.67 -20.81 2.70
C THR A 124 1.46 -21.36 4.11
N GLY A 125 2.45 -21.23 4.99
CA GLY A 125 2.29 -21.67 6.37
C GLY A 125 1.30 -20.76 7.09
N CYS A 126 0.20 -21.31 7.61
CA CYS A 126 -0.78 -20.57 8.40
C CYS A 126 -0.81 -21.10 9.83
N LEU A 127 -0.83 -20.18 10.79
CA LEU A 127 -0.89 -20.46 12.22
C LEU A 127 -2.07 -19.71 12.81
N HIS A 128 -3.00 -20.45 13.39
CA HIS A 128 -4.24 -19.95 13.95
C HIS A 128 -4.30 -20.25 15.44
N LEU A 129 -4.38 -19.19 16.27
CA LEU A 129 -4.43 -19.26 17.72
C LEU A 129 -5.71 -18.59 18.23
N THR A 130 -6.61 -19.38 18.80
CA THR A 130 -7.91 -18.92 19.32
C THR A 130 -8.19 -19.47 20.72
N ASP A 131 -9.24 -18.97 21.37
CA ASP A 131 -9.70 -19.50 22.66
C ASP A 131 -10.29 -20.91 22.45
N ALA A 132 -9.86 -21.88 23.26
CA ALA A 132 -10.34 -23.24 23.16
C ALA A 132 -11.82 -23.40 23.59
N SER A 133 -12.33 -22.44 24.36
CA SER A 133 -13.59 -22.52 25.11
C SER A 133 -14.67 -21.58 24.60
N SER A 134 -14.32 -20.52 23.87
CA SER A 134 -15.26 -19.51 23.38
C SER A 134 -14.92 -19.06 21.97
N GLN A 135 -15.95 -18.74 21.18
CA GLN A 135 -15.73 -18.16 19.85
C GLN A 135 -15.40 -16.67 20.00
N ARG A 136 -14.26 -16.26 19.45
CA ARG A 136 -13.80 -14.88 19.43
C ARG A 136 -14.10 -14.23 18.08
N TYR A 137 -13.94 -12.91 18.02
CA TYR A 137 -14.05 -12.19 16.75
C TYR A 137 -12.91 -12.59 15.80
N GLU A 138 -13.28 -12.86 14.55
CA GLU A 138 -12.36 -13.18 13.46
C GLU A 138 -12.71 -12.31 12.25
N VAL A 139 -11.69 -11.90 11.50
CA VAL A 139 -11.87 -11.04 10.34
C VAL A 139 -12.43 -11.85 9.18
N HIS A 140 -13.53 -11.38 8.58
CA HIS A 140 -14.07 -11.95 7.35
C HIS A 140 -13.75 -11.04 6.16
N LEU A 141 -12.79 -11.45 5.33
CA LEU A 141 -12.44 -10.72 4.12
C LEU A 141 -13.54 -10.86 3.05
N PRO A 142 -13.93 -9.77 2.35
CA PRO A 142 -14.88 -9.86 1.24
C PRO A 142 -14.37 -10.79 0.13
N GLY A 143 -15.19 -11.77 -0.26
CA GLY A 143 -14.83 -12.80 -1.23
C GLY A 143 -14.19 -14.06 -0.63
N GLY A 144 -13.99 -14.11 0.69
CA GLY A 144 -13.44 -15.26 1.40
C GLY A 144 -11.93 -15.44 1.20
N ILE A 145 -11.35 -16.31 2.03
CA ILE A 145 -9.96 -16.77 1.89
C ILE A 145 -9.99 -18.04 1.02
N PRO A 146 -9.21 -18.14 -0.08
CA PRO A 146 -9.19 -19.33 -0.89
C PRO A 146 -8.77 -20.56 -0.08
N GLU A 147 -9.50 -21.67 -0.21
CA GLU A 147 -9.07 -22.95 0.33
C GLU A 147 -7.94 -23.48 -0.56
N SER A 148 -6.71 -23.55 -0.06
CA SER A 148 -5.64 -24.21 -0.80
C SER A 148 -5.62 -25.71 -0.47
N SER A 149 -5.62 -26.56 -1.49
CA SER A 149 -5.29 -27.98 -1.29
C SER A 149 -3.78 -28.08 -1.05
N ALA A 150 -3.36 -28.81 -0.03
CA ALA A 150 -1.95 -29.13 0.21
C ALA A 150 -1.35 -29.78 -1.05
N ASP A 151 -0.68 -28.99 -1.88
CA ASP A 151 0.10 -29.53 -3.00
C ASP A 151 1.39 -30.08 -2.39
N ASN A 152 1.70 -31.33 -2.71
CA ASN A 152 2.77 -32.13 -2.09
C ASN A 152 4.19 -31.65 -2.46
N GLN A 153 4.33 -30.38 -2.85
CA GLN A 153 5.61 -29.74 -3.14
C GLN A 153 6.37 -29.53 -1.83
N SER A 154 7.66 -29.87 -1.86
CA SER A 154 8.56 -29.87 -0.71
C SER A 154 8.45 -28.58 0.12
N VAL A 155 7.88 -28.70 1.31
CA VAL A 155 7.73 -27.60 2.28
C VAL A 155 9.05 -26.85 2.42
N PHE A 156 9.10 -25.58 2.00
CA PHE A 156 10.34 -24.77 2.01
C PHE A 156 10.85 -24.42 3.43
N TYR A 157 10.07 -24.75 4.45
CA TYR A 157 10.36 -24.46 5.85
C TYR A 157 10.28 -25.69 6.77
N ALA A 158 10.93 -25.58 7.92
CA ALA A 158 10.73 -26.44 9.06
C ALA A 158 10.21 -25.59 10.22
N ALA A 159 9.11 -26.03 10.84
CA ALA A 159 8.61 -25.46 12.08
C ALA A 159 9.10 -26.33 13.25
N GLU A 160 9.71 -25.69 14.24
CA GLU A 160 10.13 -26.31 15.50
C GLU A 160 9.31 -25.68 16.64
N TYR A 161 8.87 -26.48 17.60
CA TYR A 161 8.05 -26.00 18.73
C TYR A 161 8.81 -26.18 20.05
N GLN A 162 8.91 -25.10 20.81
CA GLN A 162 9.28 -25.15 22.22
C GLN A 162 8.00 -25.32 23.04
N SER A 163 7.97 -26.31 23.93
CA SER A 163 6.74 -26.65 24.65
C SER A 163 6.48 -25.83 25.91
N ASP A 164 7.53 -25.40 26.63
CA ASP A 164 7.41 -24.69 27.91
C ASP A 164 8.59 -23.73 28.16
N PRO A 165 8.39 -22.40 28.18
CA PRO A 165 7.19 -21.72 27.68
C PRO A 165 7.03 -21.94 26.17
N PHE A 166 5.79 -21.93 25.69
CA PHE A 166 5.44 -22.16 24.30
C PHE A 166 6.02 -21.07 23.40
N GLY A 167 6.59 -21.51 22.29
CA GLY A 167 6.94 -20.67 21.15
C GLY A 167 7.28 -21.58 19.97
N PHE A 168 7.45 -20.99 18.80
CA PHE A 168 7.79 -21.72 17.58
C PHE A 168 8.87 -20.98 16.80
N ILE A 169 9.66 -21.77 16.08
CA ILE A 169 10.76 -21.31 15.25
C ILE A 169 10.48 -21.78 13.84
N VAL A 170 10.47 -20.84 12.89
CA VAL A 170 10.36 -21.15 11.47
C VAL A 170 11.74 -20.99 10.85
N ARG A 171 12.23 -22.07 10.23
CA ARG A 171 13.52 -22.10 9.53
C ARG A 171 13.33 -22.34 8.06
N ARG A 172 14.05 -21.61 7.22
CA ARG A 172 14.16 -21.91 5.80
C ARG A 172 14.99 -23.18 5.61
N ARG A 173 14.46 -24.20 4.92
CA ARG A 173 15.14 -25.49 4.75
C ARG A 173 16.40 -25.40 3.88
N SER A 174 16.40 -24.51 2.88
CA SER A 174 17.49 -24.42 1.90
C SER A 174 18.81 -23.98 2.51
N ASN A 175 18.79 -23.09 3.52
CA ASN A 175 19.99 -22.53 4.15
C ASN A 175 20.01 -22.63 5.69
N GLY A 176 18.95 -23.12 6.32
CA GLY A 176 18.82 -23.26 7.78
C GLY A 176 18.59 -21.94 8.54
N ARG A 177 18.40 -20.82 7.83
CA ARG A 177 18.18 -19.50 8.43
C ARG A 177 16.88 -19.49 9.24
N VAL A 178 16.94 -18.96 10.46
CA VAL A 178 15.75 -18.66 11.26
C VAL A 178 15.09 -17.42 10.68
N ILE A 179 13.87 -17.57 10.17
CA ILE A 179 13.12 -16.43 9.64
C ILE A 179 12.17 -15.83 10.67
N MET A 180 11.68 -16.67 11.60
CA MET A 180 10.80 -16.28 12.68
C MET A 180 11.15 -17.11 13.91
N ASN A 181 11.21 -16.48 15.08
CA ASN A 181 11.39 -17.18 16.36
C ASN A 181 10.59 -16.46 17.45
N THR A 182 9.49 -17.07 17.87
CA THR A 182 8.61 -16.51 18.89
C THR A 182 9.00 -16.85 20.33
N THR A 183 10.03 -17.68 20.53
CA THR A 183 10.53 -18.01 21.88
C THR A 183 11.28 -16.85 22.56
N VAL A 184 11.40 -15.71 21.88
CA VAL A 184 12.15 -14.54 22.35
C VAL A 184 11.42 -13.76 23.46
N ALA A 185 10.09 -13.90 23.55
CA ALA A 185 9.26 -13.25 24.55
C ALA A 185 8.01 -14.12 24.86
N PRO A 186 7.34 -13.93 26.00
CA PRO A 186 6.14 -14.70 26.32
C PRO A 186 4.96 -14.36 25.40
N LEU A 187 4.22 -15.39 25.00
CA LEU A 187 2.86 -15.24 24.47
C LEU A 187 1.92 -14.80 25.60
N LEU A 188 1.25 -13.67 25.41
CA LEU A 188 0.17 -13.20 26.28
C LEU A 188 -1.12 -13.16 25.48
N PHE A 189 -2.19 -13.72 26.03
CA PHE A 189 -3.48 -13.80 25.36
C PHE A 189 -4.60 -13.58 26.38
N ALA A 190 -5.09 -12.35 26.41
CA ALA A 190 -6.22 -11.93 27.22
C ALA A 190 -7.34 -11.38 26.33
N ASP A 191 -8.52 -11.20 26.90
CA ASP A 191 -9.71 -10.78 26.14
C ASP A 191 -9.51 -9.52 25.28
N GLN A 192 -8.77 -8.54 25.80
CA GLN A 192 -8.47 -7.27 25.10
C GLN A 192 -6.96 -6.95 25.02
N TYR A 193 -6.12 -7.99 25.05
CA TYR A 193 -4.67 -7.85 24.90
C TYR A 193 -4.05 -9.14 24.37
N LEU A 194 -3.60 -9.13 23.11
CA LEU A 194 -2.91 -10.23 22.47
C LEU A 194 -1.49 -9.81 22.14
N GLN A 195 -0.49 -10.50 22.66
CA GLN A 195 0.91 -10.20 22.39
C GLN A 195 1.68 -11.42 21.88
N MET A 196 2.39 -11.23 20.77
CA MET A 196 3.34 -12.19 20.23
C MET A 196 4.55 -11.44 19.69
N SER A 197 5.75 -11.89 20.08
CA SER A 197 7.00 -11.34 19.59
C SER A 197 7.73 -12.31 18.68
N THR A 198 8.62 -11.82 17.83
CA THR A 198 9.53 -12.64 17.04
C THR A 198 10.87 -11.93 16.81
N SER A 199 11.98 -12.67 16.78
CA SER A 199 13.19 -12.16 16.10
C SER A 199 12.98 -12.13 14.59
N LEU A 200 13.66 -11.21 13.91
CA LEU A 200 13.61 -11.07 12.46
C LEU A 200 14.90 -11.59 11.82
N ALA A 201 14.82 -12.04 10.57
CA ALA A 201 15.96 -12.59 9.83
C ALA A 201 17.04 -11.56 9.46
N SER A 202 16.67 -10.27 9.43
CA SER A 202 17.53 -9.12 9.13
C SER A 202 16.86 -7.83 9.62
N SER A 203 17.54 -6.69 9.45
CA SER A 203 16.99 -5.34 9.68
C SER A 203 16.29 -4.74 8.47
N LEU A 204 16.18 -5.46 7.34
CA LEU A 204 15.61 -4.94 6.09
C LEU A 204 14.10 -5.22 6.04
N VAL A 205 13.33 -4.44 6.80
CA VAL A 205 11.88 -4.63 6.99
C VAL A 205 11.09 -3.54 6.28
N SER A 206 10.07 -3.93 5.51
CA SER A 206 9.12 -3.02 4.84
C SER A 206 7.67 -3.46 5.09
N GLY A 207 6.73 -2.52 5.07
CA GLY A 207 5.30 -2.78 5.22
C GLY A 207 4.70 -2.09 6.45
N LEU A 208 3.73 -2.73 7.10
CA LEU A 208 3.03 -2.24 8.30
C LEU A 208 2.34 -0.88 8.12
N GLY A 209 1.81 -0.58 6.93
CA GLY A 209 1.16 0.69 6.66
C GLY A 209 -0.23 0.84 7.30
N GLU A 210 -0.84 2.02 7.28
CA GLU A 210 -0.36 3.24 6.63
C GLU A 210 0.33 4.20 7.62
N HIS A 211 1.58 4.55 7.33
CA HIS A 211 2.38 5.52 8.10
C HIS A 211 3.24 6.37 7.18
N TYR A 212 3.60 7.56 7.66
CA TYR A 212 4.56 8.44 7.00
C TYR A 212 5.98 8.00 7.32
N THR A 213 6.57 7.16 6.46
CA THR A 213 7.87 6.52 6.69
C THR A 213 8.62 6.23 5.39
N SER A 214 9.93 5.97 5.49
CA SER A 214 10.76 5.42 4.41
C SER A 214 10.32 4.01 4.02
N ILE A 215 10.82 3.47 2.91
CA ILE A 215 10.46 2.10 2.50
C ILE A 215 10.94 1.05 3.50
N LEU A 216 12.10 1.28 4.12
CA LEU A 216 12.59 0.50 5.25
C LEU A 216 12.11 1.13 6.55
N LEU A 217 11.58 0.31 7.44
CA LEU A 217 11.14 0.73 8.76
C LEU A 217 12.34 0.92 9.68
N ASP A 218 12.31 1.96 10.51
CA ASP A 218 13.29 2.12 11.58
C ASP A 218 13.03 1.06 12.66
N LEU A 219 14.06 0.29 13.04
CA LEU A 219 13.98 -0.70 14.11
C LEU A 219 14.46 -0.17 15.45
N ASN A 220 14.79 1.10 15.58
CA ASN A 220 15.30 1.67 16.82
C ASN A 220 14.18 2.07 17.78
N TRP A 221 13.53 1.06 18.38
CA TRP A 221 12.43 1.24 19.35
C TRP A 221 11.22 1.98 18.78
N THR A 222 10.92 1.71 17.51
CA THR A 222 9.82 2.32 16.77
C THR A 222 8.51 1.65 17.13
N SER A 223 7.48 2.48 17.29
CA SER A 223 6.10 2.06 17.52
C SER A 223 5.25 2.46 16.33
N LEU A 224 4.61 1.49 15.69
CA LEU A 224 3.67 1.73 14.60
C LEU A 224 2.27 1.32 15.05
N THR A 225 1.32 2.25 15.00
CA THR A 225 -0.06 1.99 15.41
C THR A 225 -0.94 1.82 14.18
N LEU A 226 -1.67 0.70 14.10
CA LEU A 226 -2.62 0.41 13.04
C LEU A 226 -4.05 0.61 13.58
N TRP A 227 -4.58 1.78 13.26
CA TRP A 227 -5.95 2.20 13.58
C TRP A 227 -6.34 3.29 12.59
N ASN A 228 -7.33 3.03 11.74
CA ASN A 228 -7.68 3.92 10.64
C ASN A 228 -8.09 5.30 11.18
N ARG A 229 -7.51 6.36 10.63
CA ARG A 229 -7.68 7.70 11.19
C ARG A 229 -7.55 8.78 10.13
N ASP A 230 -8.56 9.65 10.11
CA ASP A 230 -8.51 10.93 9.44
C ASP A 230 -7.45 11.83 10.09
N MET A 231 -6.28 11.87 9.45
CA MET A 231 -5.13 12.66 9.87
C MET A 231 -4.20 12.92 8.68
N ALA A 232 -3.84 14.18 8.46
CA ALA A 232 -2.85 14.54 7.44
C ALA A 232 -1.50 13.81 7.70
N PRO A 233 -0.81 13.28 6.68
CA PRO A 233 0.36 12.43 6.88
C PRO A 233 1.54 13.13 7.58
N HIS A 234 2.01 12.54 8.68
CA HIS A 234 3.22 12.92 9.42
C HIS A 234 3.74 11.75 10.28
N ALA A 235 4.98 11.84 10.76
CA ALA A 235 5.75 10.70 11.31
C ALA A 235 5.14 10.02 12.56
N ASP A 236 4.34 10.74 13.35
CA ASP A 236 3.82 10.25 14.64
C ASP A 236 2.35 9.83 14.60
N ALA A 237 1.78 9.65 13.40
CA ALA A 237 0.36 9.35 13.23
C ALA A 237 0.10 7.96 12.66
N ASN A 238 -0.87 7.27 13.26
CA ASN A 238 -1.68 6.30 12.53
C ASN A 238 -2.54 7.05 11.50
N LEU A 239 -2.51 6.62 10.25
CA LEU A 239 -3.17 7.28 9.11
C LEU A 239 -4.42 6.51 8.68
N TYR A 240 -4.81 6.63 7.41
CA TYR A 240 -6.13 6.25 6.91
C TYR A 240 -6.34 4.73 6.82
N GLY A 241 -5.28 3.96 6.57
CA GLY A 241 -5.32 2.50 6.45
C GLY A 241 -4.55 1.70 7.50
N ALA A 242 -4.90 0.42 7.60
CA ALA A 242 -4.27 -0.56 8.49
C ALA A 242 -3.95 -1.85 7.72
N HIS A 243 -2.67 -2.08 7.44
CA HIS A 243 -2.11 -3.22 6.71
C HIS A 243 -1.13 -3.97 7.61
N PRO A 244 -1.59 -4.93 8.44
CA PRO A 244 -0.75 -5.73 9.34
C PRO A 244 0.07 -6.80 8.60
N PHE A 245 0.77 -6.40 7.54
CA PHE A 245 1.64 -7.22 6.70
C PHE A 245 3.03 -6.58 6.60
N TYR A 246 4.08 -7.38 6.74
CA TYR A 246 5.45 -6.95 6.49
C TYR A 246 6.23 -7.97 5.66
N ILE A 247 7.27 -7.49 4.99
CA ILE A 247 8.26 -8.27 4.27
C ILE A 247 9.65 -8.02 4.87
N VAL A 248 10.46 -9.07 4.97
CA VAL A 248 11.85 -9.00 5.42
C VAL A 248 12.75 -9.56 4.33
N GLN A 249 13.72 -8.76 3.88
CA GLN A 249 14.75 -9.19 2.95
C GLN A 249 15.87 -9.93 3.71
N GLU A 250 16.28 -11.12 3.28
CA GLU A 250 17.25 -11.96 3.99
C GLU A 250 18.72 -11.69 3.59
N GLU A 251 18.99 -10.57 2.91
CA GLU A 251 20.30 -10.11 2.38
C GLU A 251 20.90 -10.97 1.25
N ASP A 252 20.64 -12.27 1.23
CA ASP A 252 21.09 -13.23 0.22
C ASP A 252 20.18 -13.28 -1.03
N GLY A 253 19.28 -12.30 -1.16
CA GLY A 253 18.27 -12.19 -2.21
C GLY A 253 16.98 -12.95 -1.90
N PHE A 254 16.94 -13.75 -0.83
CA PHE A 254 15.71 -14.33 -0.34
C PHE A 254 14.89 -13.31 0.44
N ALA A 255 13.60 -13.58 0.61
CA ALA A 255 12.71 -12.82 1.47
C ALA A 255 11.61 -13.72 2.04
N HIS A 256 10.98 -13.25 3.11
CA HIS A 256 9.74 -13.80 3.62
C HIS A 256 8.80 -12.67 4.02
N GLY A 257 7.51 -12.96 4.11
CA GLY A 257 6.49 -12.04 4.58
C GLY A 257 5.66 -12.64 5.70
N VAL A 258 5.10 -11.80 6.55
CA VAL A 258 4.19 -12.20 7.63
C VAL A 258 2.98 -11.29 7.61
N PHE A 259 1.79 -11.89 7.62
CA PHE A 259 0.51 -11.19 7.70
C PHE A 259 -0.26 -11.65 8.93
N LEU A 260 -0.67 -10.71 9.78
CA LEU A 260 -1.57 -10.96 10.91
C LEU A 260 -3.00 -10.55 10.50
N LEU A 261 -3.88 -11.52 10.28
CA LEU A 261 -5.29 -11.28 9.96
C LEU A 261 -6.07 -10.91 11.24
N ASN A 262 -5.94 -9.64 11.63
CA ASN A 262 -6.61 -9.04 12.78
C ASN A 262 -6.94 -7.58 12.46
N SER A 263 -8.17 -7.15 12.76
CA SER A 263 -8.65 -5.79 12.43
C SER A 263 -8.92 -4.91 13.65
N ASN A 264 -8.58 -5.38 14.86
CA ASN A 264 -8.60 -4.54 16.05
C ASN A 264 -7.50 -3.47 15.97
N ALA A 265 -7.46 -2.57 16.95
CA ALA A 265 -6.34 -1.64 17.10
C ALA A 265 -5.08 -2.45 17.44
N ILE A 266 -4.01 -2.24 16.66
CA ILE A 266 -2.75 -2.98 16.83
C ILE A 266 -1.61 -1.97 17.04
N GLU A 267 -0.76 -2.21 18.02
CA GLU A 267 0.57 -1.60 18.11
C GLU A 267 1.62 -2.62 17.68
N VAL A 268 2.52 -2.21 16.79
CA VAL A 268 3.67 -3.00 16.35
C VAL A 268 4.94 -2.32 16.80
N MET A 269 5.78 -3.07 17.50
CA MET A 269 6.97 -2.54 18.12
C MET A 269 8.20 -3.19 17.52
N LEU A 270 9.05 -2.36 16.93
CA LEU A 270 10.28 -2.77 16.28
C LEU A 270 11.47 -2.41 17.18
N GLN A 271 12.39 -3.35 17.35
CA GLN A 271 13.58 -3.16 18.20
C GLN A 271 14.86 -3.65 17.50
N PRO A 272 16.06 -3.17 17.89
CA PRO A 272 17.29 -3.34 17.11
C PRO A 272 17.88 -4.75 17.03
N THR A 273 17.37 -5.73 17.80
CA THR A 273 17.98 -7.06 17.92
C THR A 273 18.22 -7.82 16.60
N PRO A 274 17.51 -7.62 15.48
CA PRO A 274 16.20 -7.03 15.19
C PRO A 274 15.02 -7.92 15.65
N ALA A 275 13.95 -7.32 16.14
CA ALA A 275 12.74 -8.07 16.54
C ALA A 275 11.47 -7.22 16.39
N LEU A 276 10.33 -7.91 16.35
CA LEU A 276 9.00 -7.33 16.22
C LEU A 276 8.10 -7.87 17.33
N THR A 277 7.28 -7.01 17.94
CA THR A 277 6.19 -7.40 18.85
C THR A 277 4.86 -6.90 18.31
N TRP A 278 3.92 -7.82 18.09
CA TRP A 278 2.50 -7.50 17.86
C TRP A 278 1.80 -7.31 19.21
N VAL A 279 1.01 -6.25 19.35
CA VAL A 279 0.07 -6.07 20.46
C VAL A 279 -1.29 -5.67 19.91
N SER A 280 -2.24 -6.60 19.86
CA SER A 280 -3.63 -6.34 19.42
C SER A 280 -4.55 -6.17 20.62
N THR A 281 -5.52 -5.27 20.50
CA THR A 281 -6.54 -5.04 21.54
C THR A 281 -7.71 -6.03 21.50
N GLY A 282 -7.74 -6.99 20.57
CA GLY A 282 -8.82 -7.97 20.50
C GLY A 282 -8.66 -9.00 19.39
N GLY A 283 -9.74 -9.73 19.11
CA GLY A 283 -9.75 -10.75 18.07
C GLY A 283 -8.94 -11.99 18.44
N ILE A 284 -8.21 -12.54 17.46
CA ILE A 284 -7.34 -13.71 17.59
C ILE A 284 -5.96 -13.45 16.96
N LEU A 285 -5.02 -14.39 17.12
CA LEU A 285 -3.75 -14.38 16.40
C LEU A 285 -3.83 -15.35 15.22
N ASP A 286 -4.19 -14.83 14.05
CA ASP A 286 -4.27 -15.57 12.79
C ASP A 286 -3.14 -15.11 11.84
N LEU A 287 -2.11 -15.94 11.67
CA LEU A 287 -0.82 -15.56 11.11
C LEU A 287 -0.49 -16.36 9.87
N TYR A 288 -0.23 -15.67 8.76
CA TYR A 288 0.26 -16.26 7.53
C TYR A 288 1.75 -15.94 7.37
N VAL A 289 2.54 -16.95 7.01
CA VAL A 289 3.97 -16.84 6.73
C VAL A 289 4.24 -17.23 5.28
N PHE A 290 4.71 -16.25 4.51
CA PHE A 290 5.02 -16.35 3.08
C PHE A 290 6.52 -16.46 2.88
N LEU A 291 7.00 -17.40 2.08
CA LEU A 291 8.41 -17.80 2.08
C LEU A 291 9.23 -17.33 0.87
N GLY A 292 8.58 -16.70 -0.10
CA GLY A 292 9.24 -16.29 -1.34
C GLY A 292 9.48 -17.47 -2.29
N PRO A 293 10.68 -17.64 -2.87
CA PRO A 293 11.97 -17.28 -2.27
C PRO A 293 12.37 -15.82 -2.41
N ASP A 294 12.03 -15.15 -3.51
CA ASP A 294 12.34 -13.74 -3.75
C ASP A 294 11.20 -12.81 -3.27
N PRO A 295 11.45 -11.49 -3.14
CA PRO A 295 10.43 -10.54 -2.71
C PRO A 295 9.15 -10.51 -3.56
N GLN A 296 9.22 -10.65 -4.89
CA GLN A 296 8.02 -10.66 -5.74
C GLN A 296 7.17 -11.91 -5.50
N SER A 297 7.81 -13.05 -5.24
CA SER A 297 7.12 -14.28 -4.86
C SER A 297 6.42 -14.17 -3.50
N VAL A 298 6.99 -13.44 -2.52
CA VAL A 298 6.33 -13.14 -1.24
C VAL A 298 5.04 -12.35 -1.47
N ILE A 299 5.09 -11.29 -2.31
CA ILE A 299 3.91 -10.49 -2.64
C ILE A 299 2.85 -11.36 -3.33
N ARG A 300 3.24 -12.19 -4.30
CA ARG A 300 2.32 -13.11 -4.98
C ARG A 300 1.61 -14.07 -4.01
N GLN A 301 2.33 -14.60 -3.03
CA GLN A 301 1.78 -15.46 -1.99
C GLN A 301 0.81 -14.70 -1.07
N TYR A 302 1.15 -13.48 -0.67
CA TYR A 302 0.25 -12.62 0.11
C TYR A 302 -1.05 -12.30 -0.64
N LEU A 303 -0.95 -11.89 -1.92
CA LEU A 303 -2.13 -11.58 -2.74
C LEU A 303 -2.98 -12.82 -3.06
N HIS A 304 -2.42 -14.03 -2.96
CA HIS A 304 -3.22 -15.24 -3.07
C HIS A 304 -4.22 -15.37 -1.93
N ILE A 305 -3.86 -14.89 -0.72
CA ILE A 305 -4.74 -14.89 0.46
C ILE A 305 -5.76 -13.75 0.40
N ILE A 306 -5.30 -12.53 0.12
CA ILE A 306 -6.15 -11.33 0.19
C ILE A 306 -6.86 -11.00 -1.14
N GLY A 307 -6.58 -11.75 -2.20
CA GLY A 307 -7.12 -11.60 -3.55
C GLY A 307 -6.36 -10.60 -4.43
N TYR A 308 -6.37 -10.88 -5.74
CA TYR A 308 -5.60 -10.11 -6.72
C TYR A 308 -6.27 -8.76 -7.03
N PRO A 309 -5.49 -7.72 -7.35
CA PRO A 309 -6.05 -6.40 -7.60
C PRO A 309 -6.97 -6.36 -8.82
N MET A 310 -7.93 -5.44 -8.80
CA MET A 310 -8.84 -5.22 -9.92
C MET A 310 -8.10 -4.75 -11.17
N MET A 311 -8.59 -5.13 -12.34
CA MET A 311 -8.17 -4.49 -13.59
C MET A 311 -8.86 -3.13 -13.72
N PRO A 312 -8.13 -2.00 -13.72
CA PRO A 312 -8.75 -0.68 -13.85
C PRO A 312 -9.32 -0.48 -15.27
N PRO A 313 -10.32 0.38 -15.45
CA PRO A 313 -10.64 0.88 -16.78
C PRO A 313 -9.48 1.73 -17.31
N TYR A 314 -9.18 1.66 -18.61
CA TYR A 314 -8.03 2.32 -19.22
C TYR A 314 -8.00 3.84 -18.98
N TRP A 315 -9.18 4.48 -19.01
CA TRP A 315 -9.32 5.93 -18.80
C TRP A 315 -8.88 6.37 -17.41
N SER A 316 -8.91 5.50 -16.39
CA SER A 316 -8.50 5.86 -15.03
C SER A 316 -6.98 5.91 -14.84
N LEU A 317 -6.23 5.55 -15.89
CA LEU A 317 -4.79 5.75 -15.94
C LEU A 317 -4.43 7.11 -16.58
N GLY A 318 -5.41 7.82 -17.13
CA GLY A 318 -5.22 9.18 -17.64
C GLY A 318 -4.88 10.19 -16.52
N PHE A 319 -4.95 11.48 -16.86
CA PHE A 319 -4.77 12.55 -15.87
C PHE A 319 -6.11 12.98 -15.29
N HIS A 320 -6.13 13.18 -13.97
CA HIS A 320 -7.30 13.58 -13.19
C HIS A 320 -7.06 14.97 -12.59
N LEU A 321 -8.07 15.84 -12.65
CA LEU A 321 -7.99 17.18 -12.07
C LEU A 321 -9.15 17.45 -11.12
N CYS A 322 -8.82 17.87 -9.91
CA CYS A 322 -9.77 18.14 -8.83
C CYS A 322 -9.33 19.36 -8.02
N ARG A 323 -10.26 19.93 -7.26
CA ARG A 323 -9.97 20.70 -6.05
C ARG A 323 -11.20 20.74 -5.17
N TRP A 324 -10.99 20.93 -3.87
CA TRP A 324 -12.01 21.56 -3.05
C TRP A 324 -12.05 23.05 -3.43
N GLY A 325 -13.20 23.55 -3.90
CA GLY A 325 -13.40 24.96 -4.27
C GLY A 325 -13.85 25.23 -5.71
N TYR A 326 -14.09 24.23 -6.55
CA TYR A 326 -14.84 24.44 -7.80
C TYR A 326 -16.32 24.62 -7.48
N THR A 327 -16.71 25.84 -7.12
CA THR A 327 -17.98 26.11 -6.45
C THR A 327 -19.23 26.14 -7.34
N THR A 328 -19.08 26.08 -8.67
CA THR A 328 -20.19 26.09 -9.66
C THR A 328 -19.87 25.23 -10.88
N SER A 329 -20.90 24.79 -11.60
CA SER A 329 -20.77 24.12 -12.91
C SER A 329 -20.02 24.99 -13.93
N LYS A 330 -20.25 26.31 -13.95
CA LYS A 330 -19.53 27.26 -14.81
C LYS A 330 -18.03 27.27 -14.56
N THR A 331 -17.61 27.27 -13.29
CA THR A 331 -16.19 27.19 -12.93
C THR A 331 -15.60 25.86 -13.38
N THR A 332 -16.31 24.76 -13.15
CA THR A 332 -15.90 23.41 -13.56
C THR A 332 -15.70 23.31 -15.08
N ARG A 333 -16.64 23.84 -15.88
CA ARG A 333 -16.48 23.93 -17.35
C ARG A 333 -15.26 24.74 -17.74
N ARG A 334 -15.05 25.90 -17.11
CA ARG A 334 -13.91 26.78 -17.42
C ARG A 334 -12.59 26.07 -17.17
N VAL A 335 -12.44 25.32 -16.09
CA VAL A 335 -11.22 24.56 -15.77
C VAL A 335 -10.92 23.54 -16.88
N ALA A 336 -11.90 22.71 -17.23
CA ALA A 336 -11.74 21.73 -18.31
C ALA A 336 -11.49 22.39 -19.69
N GLN A 337 -12.08 23.56 -19.94
CA GLN A 337 -11.81 24.33 -21.15
C GLN A 337 -10.39 24.90 -21.15
N SER A 338 -9.93 25.50 -20.05
CA SER A 338 -8.56 26.04 -19.93
C SER A 338 -7.49 24.97 -20.09
N MET A 339 -7.72 23.76 -19.58
CA MET A 339 -6.82 22.61 -19.82
C MET A 339 -6.76 22.26 -21.31
N HIS A 340 -7.90 22.22 -21.99
CA HIS A 340 -7.98 21.97 -23.42
C HIS A 340 -7.29 23.06 -24.25
N ASP A 341 -7.58 24.33 -23.98
CA ASP A 341 -7.01 25.48 -24.70
C ASP A 341 -5.48 25.56 -24.51
N ALA A 342 -4.98 25.16 -23.34
CA ALA A 342 -3.56 25.07 -23.04
C ALA A 342 -2.91 23.74 -23.49
N ASN A 343 -3.65 22.90 -24.23
CA ASN A 343 -3.21 21.62 -24.78
C ASN A 343 -2.64 20.66 -23.73
N PHE A 344 -3.31 20.55 -22.58
CA PHE A 344 -3.00 19.57 -21.54
C PHE A 344 -3.94 18.37 -21.62
N PRO A 345 -3.42 17.13 -21.60
CA PRO A 345 -4.25 15.95 -21.48
C PRO A 345 -5.06 15.95 -20.17
N LEU A 346 -6.35 15.61 -20.25
CA LEU A 346 -7.28 15.52 -19.12
C LEU A 346 -8.37 14.49 -19.46
N ASP A 347 -8.32 13.32 -18.82
CA ASP A 347 -9.35 12.30 -18.96
C ASP A 347 -10.53 12.54 -18.04
N VAL A 348 -10.26 13.00 -16.81
CA VAL A 348 -11.28 12.99 -15.76
C VAL A 348 -11.34 14.32 -15.02
N GLN A 349 -12.50 14.97 -15.10
CA GLN A 349 -12.83 16.12 -14.27
C GLN A 349 -13.52 15.64 -12.99
N TRP A 350 -13.15 16.24 -11.87
CA TRP A 350 -13.69 15.90 -10.55
C TRP A 350 -14.37 17.11 -9.92
N ASN A 351 -15.34 16.85 -9.05
CA ASN A 351 -15.79 17.83 -8.06
C ASN A 351 -15.79 17.22 -6.65
N ASP A 352 -15.23 17.97 -5.73
CA ASP A 352 -15.38 17.80 -4.29
C ASP A 352 -16.82 18.19 -3.85
N LEU A 353 -17.11 18.23 -2.54
CA LEU A 353 -18.42 18.44 -1.92
C LEU A 353 -19.13 19.75 -2.30
N ASP A 354 -18.47 20.63 -3.06
CA ASP A 354 -19.06 21.82 -3.63
C ASP A 354 -20.33 21.54 -4.46
N TYR A 355 -20.39 20.39 -5.14
CA TYR A 355 -21.54 19.99 -5.96
C TYR A 355 -22.79 19.76 -5.11
N ALA A 356 -22.62 19.24 -3.90
CA ALA A 356 -23.70 18.69 -3.09
C ALA A 356 -24.55 19.78 -2.41
N ASN A 357 -25.87 19.62 -2.41
CA ASN A 357 -26.78 20.58 -1.78
C ASN A 357 -26.65 20.52 -0.25
N LYS A 358 -26.06 21.57 0.33
CA LYS A 358 -25.68 21.62 1.75
C LYS A 358 -24.77 20.46 2.16
N ARG A 359 -23.88 20.02 1.25
CA ARG A 359 -22.93 18.91 1.45
C ARG A 359 -23.59 17.56 1.77
N ARG A 360 -24.86 17.39 1.37
CA ARG A 360 -25.56 16.11 1.48
C ARG A 360 -25.31 15.30 0.22
N VAL A 361 -24.69 14.14 0.38
CA VAL A 361 -24.44 13.19 -0.71
C VAL A 361 -25.75 12.75 -1.39
N PHE A 362 -25.65 12.23 -2.63
CA PHE A 362 -26.81 11.90 -3.48
C PHE A 362 -27.74 13.09 -3.81
N THR A 363 -27.23 14.31 -3.68
CA THR A 363 -27.91 15.54 -4.11
C THR A 363 -26.93 16.44 -4.85
N PHE A 364 -27.43 17.40 -5.61
CA PHE A 364 -26.63 18.50 -6.14
C PHE A 364 -27.33 19.84 -5.88
N ASP A 365 -26.55 20.90 -5.70
CA ASP A 365 -27.04 22.24 -5.42
C ASP A 365 -27.82 22.79 -6.63
N PRO A 366 -29.12 23.08 -6.49
CA PRO A 366 -29.95 23.45 -7.65
C PRO A 366 -29.60 24.82 -8.23
N TRP A 367 -28.84 25.66 -7.50
CA TRP A 367 -28.46 26.99 -7.94
C TRP A 367 -27.06 27.03 -8.54
N ARG A 368 -26.11 26.32 -7.93
CA ARG A 368 -24.70 26.31 -8.35
C ARG A 368 -24.37 25.19 -9.34
N PHE A 369 -25.16 24.13 -9.31
CA PHE A 369 -24.98 22.89 -10.06
C PHE A 369 -26.31 22.35 -10.60
N GLY A 370 -27.30 23.24 -10.81
CA GLY A 370 -28.62 22.83 -11.34
C GLY A 370 -28.54 22.17 -12.72
N ASP A 371 -27.48 22.45 -13.46
CA ASP A 371 -27.14 21.90 -14.78
C ASP A 371 -26.01 20.83 -14.73
N LEU A 372 -25.89 20.13 -13.58
CA LEU A 372 -24.91 19.06 -13.40
C LEU A 372 -25.14 17.85 -14.34
N PRO A 373 -26.37 17.43 -14.68
CA PRO A 373 -26.57 16.42 -15.71
C PRO A 373 -25.94 16.84 -17.05
N GLU A 374 -26.16 18.08 -17.47
CA GLU A 374 -25.72 18.62 -18.75
C GLU A 374 -24.19 18.74 -18.83
N ILE A 375 -23.51 19.18 -17.76
CA ILE A 375 -22.04 19.25 -17.77
C ILE A 375 -21.40 17.86 -17.92
N VAL A 376 -22.01 16.81 -17.33
CA VAL A 376 -21.51 15.44 -17.46
C VAL A 376 -21.67 14.95 -18.89
N ASP A 377 -22.83 15.18 -19.50
CA ASP A 377 -23.07 14.85 -20.91
C ASP A 377 -22.08 15.59 -21.84
N GLU A 378 -21.80 16.86 -21.59
CA GLU A 378 -20.79 17.64 -22.33
C GLU A 378 -19.39 17.01 -22.22
N PHE A 379 -18.98 16.57 -21.02
CA PHE A 379 -17.71 15.89 -20.82
C PHE A 379 -17.65 14.55 -21.56
N HIS A 380 -18.74 13.76 -21.51
CA HIS A 380 -18.82 12.50 -22.25
C HIS A 380 -18.73 12.69 -23.76
N GLN A 381 -19.38 13.72 -24.32
CA GLN A 381 -19.28 14.07 -25.74
C GLN A 381 -17.85 14.42 -26.17
N ARG A 382 -17.03 14.95 -25.25
CA ARG A 382 -15.61 15.24 -25.46
C ARG A 382 -14.69 14.05 -25.19
N GLY A 383 -15.26 12.88 -24.85
CA GLY A 383 -14.50 11.68 -24.51
C GLY A 383 -13.86 11.70 -23.13
N MET A 384 -14.23 12.65 -22.27
CA MET A 384 -13.80 12.72 -20.88
C MET A 384 -14.70 11.85 -19.98
N LYS A 385 -14.37 11.80 -18.70
CA LYS A 385 -15.09 11.12 -17.62
C LYS A 385 -15.32 12.09 -16.46
N TYR A 386 -16.26 11.75 -15.60
CA TYR A 386 -16.63 12.60 -14.47
C TYR A 386 -16.74 11.79 -13.16
N ILE A 387 -16.13 12.32 -12.10
CA ILE A 387 -16.11 11.70 -10.77
C ILE A 387 -16.54 12.71 -9.72
N LEU A 388 -17.32 12.24 -8.75
CA LEU A 388 -17.74 13.00 -7.58
C LEU A 388 -17.26 12.33 -6.31
N ILE A 389 -16.97 13.16 -5.30
CA ILE A 389 -16.80 12.70 -3.92
C ILE A 389 -18.13 12.19 -3.34
N LEU A 390 -18.05 11.19 -2.48
CA LEU A 390 -19.15 10.55 -1.80
C LEU A 390 -18.70 10.17 -0.37
N ASP A 391 -19.18 10.92 0.62
CA ASP A 391 -18.95 10.59 2.04
C ASP A 391 -19.94 9.53 2.53
N PRO A 392 -19.56 8.67 3.50
CA PRO A 392 -20.46 7.71 4.12
C PRO A 392 -21.49 8.38 5.05
N GLY A 393 -21.18 9.55 5.63
CA GLY A 393 -22.03 10.22 6.61
C GLY A 393 -23.35 10.75 6.01
N ILE A 394 -24.47 10.14 6.40
CA ILE A 394 -25.81 10.52 5.92
C ILE A 394 -26.46 11.53 6.86
N SER A 395 -26.74 12.74 6.36
CA SER A 395 -27.36 13.82 7.14
C SER A 395 -28.65 13.38 7.83
N SER A 396 -28.69 13.49 9.16
CA SER A 396 -29.84 13.13 10.00
C SER A 396 -30.70 14.32 10.42
N SER A 397 -30.35 15.53 9.98
CA SER A 397 -30.98 16.80 10.36
C SER A 397 -32.01 17.33 9.36
N SER A 398 -32.22 16.61 8.25
CA SER A 398 -33.23 16.99 7.25
C SER A 398 -34.65 16.74 7.78
N LEU A 399 -35.62 17.54 7.31
CA LEU A 399 -37.03 17.30 7.67
C LEU A 399 -37.47 15.92 7.15
N PRO A 400 -38.27 15.16 7.91
CA PRO A 400 -38.75 13.85 7.47
C PRO A 400 -39.40 13.89 6.08
N GLY A 401 -39.01 12.97 5.21
CA GLY A 401 -39.52 12.87 3.82
C GLY A 401 -38.86 13.84 2.83
N THR A 402 -37.81 14.58 3.23
CA THR A 402 -37.10 15.53 2.36
C THR A 402 -35.70 15.08 1.96
N TYR A 403 -35.21 13.96 2.51
CA TYR A 403 -33.89 13.43 2.19
C TYR A 403 -33.94 11.90 2.13
N PRO A 404 -34.33 11.34 0.97
CA PRO A 404 -34.56 9.90 0.79
C PRO A 404 -33.44 8.98 1.27
N PRO A 405 -32.13 9.30 1.10
CA PRO A 405 -31.07 8.44 1.63
C PRO A 405 -31.20 8.19 3.14
N PHE A 406 -31.56 9.20 3.92
CA PHE A 406 -31.77 9.04 5.36
C PHE A 406 -33.11 8.38 5.68
N ASP A 407 -34.20 8.86 5.05
CA ASP A 407 -35.55 8.37 5.31
C ASP A 407 -35.69 6.86 4.97
N ASP A 408 -35.16 6.42 3.83
CA ASP A 408 -35.16 5.01 3.42
C ASP A 408 -34.17 4.18 4.24
N GLY A 409 -33.00 4.74 4.57
CA GLY A 409 -32.01 4.08 5.41
C GLY A 409 -32.55 3.77 6.81
N LEU A 410 -33.31 4.70 7.42
CA LEU A 410 -34.00 4.47 8.69
C LEU A 410 -35.04 3.36 8.57
N LYS A 411 -35.83 3.34 7.49
CA LYS A 411 -36.86 2.33 7.25
C LYS A 411 -36.27 0.93 7.08
N ARG A 412 -35.08 0.83 6.49
CA ARG A 412 -34.39 -0.43 6.16
C ARG A 412 -33.38 -0.88 7.21
N ASP A 413 -33.25 -0.11 8.30
CA ASP A 413 -32.37 -0.42 9.43
C ASP A 413 -30.89 -0.59 9.04
N VAL A 414 -30.38 0.34 8.21
CA VAL A 414 -29.03 0.24 7.60
C VAL A 414 -27.93 0.95 8.37
N PHE A 415 -28.27 1.75 9.39
CA PHE A 415 -27.30 2.57 10.13
C PHE A 415 -26.72 1.85 11.34
N ILE A 416 -25.47 2.19 11.67
CA ILE A 416 -24.80 1.78 12.91
C ILE A 416 -25.62 2.25 14.11
N LYS A 417 -25.76 1.38 15.10
CA LYS A 417 -26.53 1.65 16.32
C LYS A 417 -25.60 1.89 17.51
N ASN A 418 -26.02 2.73 18.44
CA ASN A 418 -25.37 2.84 19.74
C ASN A 418 -25.71 1.61 20.61
N ALA A 419 -25.11 1.52 21.80
CA ALA A 419 -25.30 0.41 22.72
C ALA A 419 -26.76 0.22 23.21
N THR A 420 -27.62 1.23 23.04
CA THR A 420 -29.05 1.17 23.41
C THR A 420 -29.96 0.72 22.25
N GLY A 421 -29.39 0.48 21.05
CA GLY A 421 -30.13 0.08 19.87
C GLY A 421 -30.71 1.24 19.03
N HIS A 422 -30.45 2.49 19.41
CA HIS A 422 -30.81 3.66 18.60
C HIS A 422 -29.72 3.96 17.57
N VAL A 423 -30.06 4.63 16.47
CA VAL A 423 -29.09 5.05 15.45
C VAL A 423 -28.03 5.96 16.09
N LEU A 424 -26.76 5.62 15.91
CA LEU A 424 -25.65 6.45 16.38
C LEU A 424 -25.52 7.67 15.46
N ILE A 425 -25.47 8.86 16.07
CA ILE A 425 -25.31 10.12 15.36
C ILE A 425 -23.94 10.72 15.66
N GLY A 426 -23.08 10.81 14.65
CA GLY A 426 -21.83 11.57 14.69
C GLY A 426 -21.99 12.91 13.99
N LYS A 427 -20.89 13.49 13.51
CA LYS A 427 -20.91 14.78 12.81
C LYS A 427 -19.84 14.84 11.74
N VAL A 428 -20.22 15.17 10.51
CA VAL A 428 -19.29 15.47 9.40
C VAL A 428 -19.79 16.70 8.63
N TRP A 429 -19.45 16.82 7.35
CA TRP A 429 -19.67 17.97 6.48
C TRP A 429 -21.09 18.55 6.43
N PRO A 430 -22.18 17.76 6.33
CA PRO A 430 -23.56 18.26 6.39
C PRO A 430 -24.08 18.50 7.82
N GLY A 431 -23.25 18.33 8.86
CA GLY A 431 -23.65 18.44 10.27
C GLY A 431 -23.90 17.07 10.91
N PRO A 432 -24.92 16.92 11.78
CA PRO A 432 -25.27 15.63 12.38
C PRO A 432 -25.54 14.56 11.32
N THR A 433 -24.95 13.37 11.50
CA THR A 433 -24.96 12.30 10.50
C THR A 433 -25.11 10.92 11.13
N ALA A 434 -25.88 10.05 10.48
CA ALA A 434 -25.86 8.62 10.72
C ALA A 434 -24.85 7.95 9.78
N PHE A 435 -24.27 6.84 10.22
CA PHE A 435 -23.23 6.10 9.48
C PHE A 435 -23.80 4.77 9.01
N PRO A 436 -23.77 4.44 7.71
CA PRO A 436 -24.18 3.14 7.21
C PRO A 436 -23.30 2.02 7.76
N ASP A 437 -23.92 0.89 8.08
CA ASP A 437 -23.24 -0.35 8.44
C ASP A 437 -23.05 -1.20 7.18
N PHE A 438 -21.91 -1.07 6.51
CA PHE A 438 -21.61 -1.81 5.28
C PHE A 438 -21.38 -3.32 5.49
N THR A 439 -21.30 -3.78 6.74
CA THR A 439 -21.28 -5.21 7.05
C THR A 439 -22.66 -5.86 6.94
N ASN A 440 -23.73 -5.05 6.98
CA ASN A 440 -25.09 -5.51 6.74
C ASN A 440 -25.37 -5.69 5.23
N PRO A 441 -25.79 -6.89 4.78
CA PRO A 441 -26.21 -7.10 3.39
C PRO A 441 -27.29 -6.13 2.92
N GLU A 442 -28.23 -5.74 3.78
CA GLU A 442 -29.30 -4.81 3.43
C GLU A 442 -28.76 -3.41 3.12
N THR A 443 -27.74 -2.95 3.86
CA THR A 443 -27.06 -1.68 3.60
C THR A 443 -26.42 -1.66 2.22
N ARG A 444 -25.89 -2.80 1.74
CA ARG A 444 -25.30 -2.88 0.39
C ARG A 444 -26.37 -2.68 -0.69
N THR A 445 -27.55 -3.29 -0.52
CA THR A 445 -28.69 -3.07 -1.43
C THR A 445 -29.15 -1.61 -1.37
N TRP A 446 -29.29 -1.04 -0.18
CA TRP A 446 -29.66 0.36 0.02
C TRP A 446 -28.67 1.33 -0.61
N TRP A 447 -27.37 1.07 -0.46
CA TRP A 447 -26.31 1.87 -1.06
C TRP A 447 -26.35 1.79 -2.59
N GLU A 448 -26.56 0.59 -3.15
CA GLU A 448 -26.74 0.43 -4.59
C GLU A 448 -27.97 1.20 -5.09
N ASP A 449 -29.09 1.14 -4.37
CA ASP A 449 -30.30 1.89 -4.73
C ASP A 449 -30.06 3.41 -4.72
N CYS A 450 -29.39 3.94 -3.69
CA CYS A 450 -29.01 5.35 -3.61
C CYS A 450 -28.10 5.77 -4.77
N ILE A 451 -27.08 4.96 -5.07
CA ILE A 451 -26.18 5.23 -6.20
C ILE A 451 -26.95 5.15 -7.52
N ARG A 452 -27.85 4.17 -7.70
CA ARG A 452 -28.64 4.00 -8.93
C ARG A 452 -29.55 5.19 -9.19
N ASP A 453 -30.25 5.65 -8.15
CA ASP A 453 -31.17 6.80 -8.22
C ASP A 453 -30.44 8.12 -8.47
N PHE A 454 -29.21 8.26 -7.98
CA PHE A 454 -28.38 9.42 -8.29
C PHE A 454 -27.77 9.33 -9.69
N HIS A 455 -27.24 8.17 -10.06
CA HIS A 455 -26.66 7.91 -11.38
C HIS A 455 -27.67 8.09 -12.51
N SER A 456 -28.95 7.77 -12.29
CA SER A 456 -30.01 7.99 -13.28
C SER A 456 -30.25 9.47 -13.60
N LYS A 457 -29.75 10.38 -12.76
CA LYS A 457 -29.83 11.84 -12.95
C LYS A 457 -28.49 12.41 -13.41
N VAL A 458 -27.40 11.93 -12.83
CA VAL A 458 -26.03 12.38 -13.10
C VAL A 458 -25.18 11.15 -13.40
N PRO A 459 -24.92 10.81 -14.68
CA PRO A 459 -24.28 9.55 -15.07
C PRO A 459 -22.76 9.57 -14.80
N VAL A 460 -22.36 9.58 -13.53
CA VAL A 460 -20.96 9.56 -13.10
C VAL A 460 -20.22 8.29 -13.55
N ASP A 461 -18.92 8.39 -13.79
CA ASP A 461 -18.10 7.28 -14.31
C ASP A 461 -17.38 6.48 -13.23
N GLY A 462 -17.31 7.03 -12.03
CA GLY A 462 -16.68 6.45 -10.86
C GLY A 462 -17.02 7.28 -9.63
N LEU A 463 -16.67 6.76 -8.46
CA LEU A 463 -16.94 7.42 -7.19
C LEU A 463 -15.66 7.52 -6.35
N TRP A 464 -15.47 8.67 -5.75
CA TRP A 464 -14.43 8.91 -4.76
C TRP A 464 -15.07 8.81 -3.37
N ILE A 465 -14.79 7.73 -2.64
CA ILE A 465 -15.31 7.53 -1.28
C ILE A 465 -14.30 8.07 -0.27
N ASP A 466 -14.70 9.09 0.47
CA ASP A 466 -13.84 9.82 1.41
C ASP A 466 -14.42 9.76 2.83
N MET A 467 -13.66 10.22 3.83
CA MET A 467 -14.11 10.29 5.23
C MET A 467 -14.47 8.93 5.84
N ASN A 468 -13.90 7.85 5.30
CA ASN A 468 -14.37 6.48 5.50
C ASN A 468 -13.47 5.62 6.39
N GLU A 469 -12.75 6.24 7.31
CA GLU A 469 -12.08 5.53 8.40
C GLU A 469 -13.02 4.79 9.36
N PRO A 470 -14.24 5.26 9.75
CA PRO A 470 -14.98 6.48 9.40
C PRO A 470 -14.60 7.70 10.24
N ALA A 471 -14.49 8.86 9.59
CA ALA A 471 -14.20 10.12 10.26
C ALA A 471 -15.44 10.70 10.97
N SER A 472 -15.21 11.33 12.12
CA SER A 472 -16.21 12.15 12.81
C SER A 472 -15.58 13.36 13.46
N PHE A 473 -16.19 14.53 13.28
CA PHE A 473 -15.78 15.81 13.86
C PHE A 473 -16.14 15.95 15.35
N VAL A 474 -16.87 14.97 15.89
CA VAL A 474 -17.11 14.80 17.33
C VAL A 474 -16.52 13.48 17.78
N GLN A 475 -16.03 13.44 19.02
CA GLN A 475 -15.48 12.22 19.60
C GLN A 475 -16.61 11.23 19.93
N GLY A 476 -16.68 10.14 19.19
CA GLY A 476 -17.67 9.10 19.39
C GLY A 476 -19.03 9.41 18.77
N SER A 477 -19.85 10.18 19.47
CA SER A 477 -21.17 10.58 19.00
C SER A 477 -21.55 11.97 19.53
N VAL A 478 -22.62 12.56 19.01
CA VAL A 478 -23.17 13.83 19.53
C VAL A 478 -23.68 13.71 20.97
N GLU A 479 -23.93 12.50 21.46
CA GLU A 479 -24.35 12.20 22.84
C GLU A 479 -23.17 11.68 23.71
N GLY A 480 -21.96 11.63 23.16
CA GLY A 480 -20.82 10.95 23.77
C GLY A 480 -20.87 9.43 23.62
N CYS A 481 -20.05 8.71 24.38
CA CYS A 481 -20.01 7.25 24.39
C CYS A 481 -20.28 6.73 25.81
N PRO A 482 -20.84 5.50 25.94
CA PRO A 482 -21.03 4.89 27.24
C PRO A 482 -19.68 4.58 27.91
N ASP A 483 -19.62 4.64 29.24
CA ASP A 483 -18.46 4.16 29.98
C ASP A 483 -18.44 2.62 29.95
N SER A 484 -17.50 2.03 29.22
CA SER A 484 -17.38 0.59 29.04
C SER A 484 -15.94 0.17 28.73
N ASP A 485 -15.63 -1.11 28.96
CA ASP A 485 -14.31 -1.71 28.64
C ASP A 485 -13.93 -1.59 27.14
N LEU A 486 -14.90 -1.35 26.24
CA LEU A 486 -14.60 -1.13 24.81
C LEU A 486 -14.17 0.31 24.52
N GLU A 487 -14.71 1.30 25.23
CA GLU A 487 -14.26 2.70 25.09
C GLU A 487 -12.98 2.97 25.89
N ASN A 488 -12.83 2.28 27.03
CA ASN A 488 -11.69 2.39 27.94
C ASN A 488 -11.01 1.01 28.11
N PRO A 489 -10.38 0.46 27.05
CA PRO A 489 -9.74 -0.84 27.13
C PRO A 489 -8.54 -0.83 28.09
N PRO A 490 -8.14 -2.01 28.63
CA PRO A 490 -7.00 -2.11 29.54
C PRO A 490 -5.66 -1.72 28.89
N TYR A 491 -5.61 -1.71 27.55
CA TYR A 491 -4.49 -1.23 26.77
C TYR A 491 -5.02 -0.43 25.58
N THR A 492 -4.45 0.75 25.37
CA THR A 492 -4.73 1.59 24.21
C THR A 492 -3.42 1.79 23.45
N PRO A 493 -3.31 1.31 22.20
CA PRO A 493 -2.19 1.62 21.32
C PRO A 493 -1.94 3.13 21.23
N ARG A 494 -0.74 3.53 20.81
CA ARG A 494 -0.39 4.95 20.61
C ARG A 494 -1.12 5.58 19.40
N VAL A 495 -2.43 5.70 19.50
CA VAL A 495 -3.29 6.37 18.53
C VAL A 495 -3.25 7.88 18.75
N VAL A 496 -3.35 8.65 17.67
CA VAL A 496 -3.47 10.12 17.76
C VAL A 496 -4.73 10.48 18.58
N GLY A 497 -4.57 11.33 19.59
CA GLY A 497 -5.64 11.71 20.52
C GLY A 497 -5.78 10.78 21.74
N GLY A 498 -5.03 9.68 21.81
CA GLY A 498 -4.90 8.83 22.99
C GLY A 498 -6.12 7.99 23.35
N ARG A 499 -7.16 7.98 22.52
CA ARG A 499 -8.38 7.17 22.69
C ARG A 499 -8.82 6.62 21.33
N LEU A 500 -9.37 5.40 21.32
CA LEU A 500 -9.78 4.74 20.08
C LEU A 500 -10.93 5.48 19.36
N ASN A 501 -11.81 6.15 20.10
CA ASN A 501 -12.92 6.93 19.53
C ASN A 501 -12.55 8.38 19.16
N SER A 502 -11.27 8.78 19.24
CA SER A 502 -10.82 10.10 18.80
C SER A 502 -10.86 10.22 17.29
N GLY A 503 -11.64 11.17 16.79
CA GLY A 503 -11.83 11.40 15.34
C GLY A 503 -12.72 10.36 14.65
N THR A 504 -13.42 9.50 15.41
CA THR A 504 -14.28 8.44 14.89
C THR A 504 -15.46 8.17 15.83
N LEU A 505 -16.16 7.04 15.64
CA LEU A 505 -17.39 6.65 16.34
C LEU A 505 -17.10 5.96 17.69
N CYS A 506 -18.15 5.70 18.47
CA CYS A 506 -18.03 4.93 19.72
C CYS A 506 -17.62 3.48 19.43
N MET A 507 -16.69 2.93 20.20
CA MET A 507 -16.19 1.56 20.05
C MET A 507 -17.25 0.50 20.33
N SER A 508 -18.13 0.79 21.28
CA SER A 508 -19.27 -0.03 21.66
C SER A 508 -20.45 0.02 20.67
N ALA A 509 -20.37 0.85 19.62
CA ALA A 509 -21.39 0.92 18.58
C ALA A 509 -21.55 -0.43 17.87
N GLN A 510 -22.78 -0.80 17.55
CA GLN A 510 -23.15 -2.10 17.01
C GLN A 510 -23.31 -2.04 15.50
N GLN A 511 -22.60 -2.92 14.81
CA GLN A 511 -22.75 -3.28 13.41
C GLN A 511 -23.24 -4.73 13.31
N LYS A 512 -23.65 -5.15 12.11
CA LYS A 512 -24.27 -6.46 11.87
C LYS A 512 -23.38 -7.62 12.27
N LEU A 513 -22.08 -7.53 11.99
CA LEU A 513 -21.13 -8.59 12.29
C LEU A 513 -20.57 -8.54 13.71
N SER A 514 -20.38 -7.36 14.30
CA SER A 514 -19.73 -7.16 15.60
C SER A 514 -19.84 -5.69 16.06
N SER A 515 -19.27 -5.37 17.21
CA SER A 515 -19.00 -3.98 17.62
C SER A 515 -18.01 -3.26 16.69
N HIS A 516 -18.09 -1.93 16.67
CA HIS A 516 -17.16 -1.07 15.94
C HIS A 516 -15.71 -1.21 16.42
N TYR A 517 -15.49 -1.53 17.70
CA TYR A 517 -14.17 -1.88 18.24
C TYR A 517 -13.40 -2.93 17.43
N ASN A 518 -14.11 -3.93 16.91
CA ASN A 518 -13.53 -5.00 16.09
C ASN A 518 -13.49 -4.63 14.60
N LEU A 519 -14.47 -3.86 14.13
CA LEU A 519 -14.75 -3.64 12.70
C LEU A 519 -14.27 -2.29 12.17
N HIS A 520 -13.78 -1.39 13.01
CA HIS A 520 -13.40 -0.03 12.64
C HIS A 520 -12.43 0.00 11.45
N ASN A 521 -11.33 -0.75 11.52
CA ASN A 521 -10.34 -0.82 10.43
C ASN A 521 -10.90 -1.42 9.12
N LEU A 522 -12.10 -2.02 9.14
CA LEU A 522 -12.75 -2.60 7.96
C LEU A 522 -13.78 -1.67 7.30
N TYR A 523 -14.05 -0.49 7.87
CA TYR A 523 -15.12 0.39 7.39
C TYR A 523 -14.90 0.80 5.92
N GLY A 524 -13.73 1.36 5.60
CA GLY A 524 -13.38 1.74 4.23
C GLY A 524 -13.37 0.55 3.25
N LEU A 525 -12.89 -0.62 3.69
CA LEU A 525 -12.92 -1.84 2.86
C LEU A 525 -14.34 -2.29 2.53
N THR A 526 -15.24 -2.28 3.51
CA THR A 526 -16.62 -2.74 3.33
C THR A 526 -17.45 -1.74 2.53
N GLU A 527 -17.21 -0.43 2.68
CA GLU A 527 -17.78 0.59 1.80
C GLU A 527 -17.26 0.46 0.36
N ALA A 528 -15.95 0.29 0.17
CA ALA A 528 -15.35 0.12 -1.15
C ALA A 528 -15.94 -1.09 -1.87
N TYR A 529 -16.11 -2.21 -1.16
CA TYR A 529 -16.76 -3.41 -1.69
C TYR A 529 -18.22 -3.15 -2.10
N ALA A 530 -18.99 -2.44 -1.25
CA ALA A 530 -20.39 -2.08 -1.56
C ALA A 530 -20.48 -1.16 -2.79
N THR A 531 -19.62 -0.14 -2.85
CA THR A 531 -19.57 0.87 -3.93
C THR A 531 -19.11 0.25 -5.25
N HIS A 532 -18.07 -0.58 -5.22
CA HIS A 532 -17.58 -1.31 -6.39
C HIS A 532 -18.68 -2.23 -6.95
N SER A 533 -19.36 -2.98 -6.09
CA SER A 533 -20.45 -3.87 -6.49
C SER A 533 -21.62 -3.09 -7.12
N ALA A 534 -22.02 -1.96 -6.51
CA ALA A 534 -23.06 -1.09 -7.02
C ALA A 534 -22.71 -0.54 -8.41
N LEU A 535 -21.50 0.01 -8.60
CA LEU A 535 -21.05 0.53 -9.89
C LEU A 535 -20.96 -0.58 -10.95
N LYS A 536 -20.49 -1.78 -10.59
CA LYS A 536 -20.47 -2.95 -11.50
C LYS A 536 -21.88 -3.29 -11.98
N ASN A 537 -22.86 -3.27 -11.09
CA ASN A 537 -24.25 -3.59 -11.40
C ASN A 537 -24.97 -2.50 -12.21
N ILE A 538 -24.74 -1.23 -11.87
CA ILE A 538 -25.42 -0.09 -12.50
C ILE A 538 -24.83 0.20 -13.88
N ARG A 539 -23.50 0.25 -14.00
CA ARG A 539 -22.82 0.66 -15.24
C ARG A 539 -22.52 -0.51 -16.18
N ARG A 540 -22.49 -1.75 -15.67
CA ARG A 540 -22.11 -2.96 -16.42
C ARG A 540 -20.74 -2.83 -17.11
N LYS A 541 -19.84 -2.07 -16.48
CA LYS A 541 -18.47 -1.77 -16.89
C LYS A 541 -17.57 -1.86 -15.68
N ARG A 542 -16.25 -1.95 -15.89
CA ARG A 542 -15.25 -1.90 -14.82
C ARG A 542 -15.51 -0.69 -13.91
N PRO A 543 -15.73 -0.92 -12.61
CA PRO A 543 -15.88 0.17 -11.66
C PRO A 543 -14.59 0.97 -11.54
N PHE A 544 -14.74 2.26 -11.24
CA PHE A 544 -13.66 3.04 -10.65
C PHE A 544 -14.14 3.53 -9.29
N VAL A 545 -13.45 3.08 -8.25
CA VAL A 545 -13.60 3.55 -6.88
C VAL A 545 -12.23 4.03 -6.43
N LEU A 546 -12.19 5.20 -5.80
CA LEU A 546 -11.01 5.72 -5.12
C LEU A 546 -11.36 5.90 -3.65
N SER A 547 -10.65 5.23 -2.75
CA SER A 547 -10.92 5.22 -1.31
C SER A 547 -9.79 5.84 -0.51
N ARG A 548 -10.11 6.49 0.62
CA ARG A 548 -9.09 6.98 1.55
C ARG A 548 -8.61 5.85 2.45
N SER A 549 -9.55 5.33 3.24
CA SER A 549 -9.27 4.30 4.22
C SER A 549 -9.12 2.93 3.57
N SER A 550 -8.22 2.10 4.12
CA SER A 550 -7.90 0.82 3.53
C SER A 550 -7.58 -0.26 4.56
N TYR A 551 -7.80 -1.51 4.15
CA TYR A 551 -7.42 -2.74 4.84
C TYR A 551 -7.04 -3.78 3.77
N PRO A 552 -6.27 -4.84 4.11
CA PRO A 552 -6.02 -5.97 3.20
C PRO A 552 -7.27 -6.40 2.41
N SER A 553 -7.09 -6.65 1.11
CA SER A 553 -8.13 -6.88 0.07
C SER A 553 -8.72 -5.63 -0.60
N ILE A 554 -8.43 -4.40 -0.14
CA ILE A 554 -9.00 -3.18 -0.75
C ILE A 554 -8.72 -3.06 -2.26
N GLY A 555 -7.54 -3.50 -2.72
CA GLY A 555 -7.11 -3.42 -4.11
C GLY A 555 -7.95 -4.25 -5.09
N ARG A 556 -8.78 -5.17 -4.59
CA ARG A 556 -9.78 -5.90 -5.38
C ARG A 556 -10.97 -5.03 -5.80
N PHE A 557 -11.16 -3.90 -5.13
CA PHE A 557 -12.39 -3.10 -5.24
C PHE A 557 -12.12 -1.62 -5.50
N SER A 558 -10.95 -1.11 -5.14
CA SER A 558 -10.66 0.32 -5.17
C SER A 558 -9.17 0.61 -5.39
N GLY A 559 -8.87 1.76 -5.99
CA GLY A 559 -7.59 2.43 -5.80
C GLY A 559 -7.57 3.19 -4.47
N VAL A 560 -6.40 3.70 -4.08
CA VAL A 560 -6.22 4.54 -2.88
C VAL A 560 -5.39 5.77 -3.25
N TRP A 561 -5.62 6.90 -2.59
CA TRP A 561 -4.67 8.02 -2.62
C TRP A 561 -4.12 8.24 -1.21
N THR A 562 -2.91 8.80 -1.11
CA THR A 562 -2.18 8.93 0.17
C THR A 562 -2.70 10.04 1.08
N GLY A 563 -3.93 10.50 0.87
CA GLY A 563 -4.58 11.53 1.67
C GLY A 563 -4.00 12.95 1.52
N ASP A 564 -4.19 13.72 2.58
CA ASP A 564 -4.08 15.18 2.64
C ASP A 564 -2.63 15.65 2.83
N VAL A 565 -1.77 15.31 1.86
CA VAL A 565 -0.34 15.66 1.86
C VAL A 565 -0.14 17.18 1.72
N ARG A 566 0.90 17.73 2.36
CA ARG A 566 1.23 19.16 2.22
C ARG A 566 1.99 19.46 0.93
N SER A 567 1.87 20.70 0.46
CA SER A 567 2.62 21.26 -0.67
C SER A 567 4.05 21.62 -0.27
N ASP A 568 4.88 20.61 0.00
CA ASP A 568 6.31 20.79 0.31
C ASP A 568 7.18 19.67 -0.30
N TRP A 569 8.50 19.93 -0.35
CA TRP A 569 9.49 18.99 -0.91
C TRP A 569 9.64 17.70 -0.10
N GLU A 570 9.30 17.72 1.19
CA GLU A 570 9.36 16.55 2.06
C GLU A 570 8.26 15.56 1.68
N GLN A 571 7.03 16.04 1.52
CA GLN A 571 5.87 15.25 1.08
C GLN A 571 6.03 14.77 -0.37
N LEU A 572 6.62 15.60 -1.25
CA LEU A 572 7.04 15.13 -2.58
C LEU A 572 7.97 13.91 -2.45
N ARG A 573 8.99 13.96 -1.59
CA ARG A 573 9.93 12.86 -1.38
C ARG A 573 9.26 11.62 -0.79
N PHE A 574 8.47 11.77 0.28
CA PHE A 574 7.84 10.64 0.98
C PHE A 574 6.62 10.06 0.26
N SER A 575 6.10 10.73 -0.77
CA SER A 575 5.09 10.14 -1.63
C SER A 575 5.59 8.91 -2.39
N ILE A 576 6.91 8.81 -2.68
CA ILE A 576 7.50 7.64 -3.34
C ILE A 576 7.38 6.39 -2.45
N PRO A 577 7.94 6.35 -1.22
CA PRO A 577 7.80 5.17 -0.36
C PRO A 577 6.32 4.87 -0.04
N ALA A 578 5.44 5.86 0.08
CA ALA A 578 4.01 5.62 0.27
C ALA A 578 3.38 4.86 -0.91
N VAL A 579 3.61 5.32 -2.15
CA VAL A 579 3.14 4.63 -3.38
C VAL A 579 3.72 3.22 -3.47
N LEU A 580 5.01 3.06 -3.16
CA LEU A 580 5.68 1.76 -3.18
C LEU A 580 5.11 0.78 -2.15
N GLN A 581 4.84 1.25 -0.93
CA GLN A 581 4.25 0.42 0.13
C GLN A 581 2.86 -0.08 -0.27
N PHE A 582 2.00 0.77 -0.83
CA PHE A 582 0.70 0.33 -1.35
C PHE A 582 0.81 -0.69 -2.49
N GLY A 583 1.87 -0.59 -3.30
CA GLY A 583 2.23 -1.66 -4.26
C GLY A 583 2.47 -3.01 -3.58
N LEU A 584 3.18 -3.03 -2.44
CA LEU A 584 3.40 -4.24 -1.63
C LEU A 584 2.10 -4.73 -0.95
N PHE A 585 1.18 -3.83 -0.61
CA PHE A 585 -0.12 -4.17 -0.02
C PHE A 585 -1.15 -4.69 -1.03
N GLY A 586 -0.80 -4.79 -2.31
CA GLY A 586 -1.74 -5.21 -3.36
C GLY A 586 -2.69 -4.11 -3.79
N VAL A 587 -2.28 -2.85 -3.69
CA VAL A 587 -3.06 -1.67 -4.13
C VAL A 587 -2.26 -0.92 -5.20
N PRO A 588 -2.17 -1.47 -6.42
CA PRO A 588 -1.33 -0.90 -7.47
C PRO A 588 -1.85 0.44 -8.00
N LEU A 589 -3.16 0.69 -7.93
CA LEU A 589 -3.77 1.95 -8.37
C LEU A 589 -3.69 2.97 -7.22
N VAL A 590 -2.50 3.56 -7.07
CA VAL A 590 -2.18 4.49 -5.98
C VAL A 590 -1.38 5.71 -6.46
N GLY A 591 -1.55 6.83 -5.78
CA GLY A 591 -0.81 8.07 -6.00
C GLY A 591 -1.05 9.10 -4.90
N ALA A 592 -0.17 10.10 -4.83
CA ALA A 592 -0.36 11.27 -3.98
C ALA A 592 -0.99 12.42 -4.77
N ASP A 593 -1.61 13.38 -4.07
CA ASP A 593 -2.12 14.59 -4.70
C ASP A 593 -0.98 15.44 -5.26
N VAL A 594 -0.91 15.50 -6.59
CA VAL A 594 0.19 16.14 -7.31
C VAL A 594 0.18 17.65 -7.06
N CYS A 595 1.37 18.18 -6.75
CA CYS A 595 1.65 19.54 -6.27
C CYS A 595 1.33 19.81 -4.79
N GLY A 596 0.76 18.82 -4.09
CA GLY A 596 0.35 18.90 -2.69
C GLY A 596 -1.10 19.34 -2.51
N PHE A 597 -1.75 18.86 -1.45
CA PHE A 597 -3.12 19.22 -1.10
C PHE A 597 -3.17 20.42 -0.15
N GLY A 598 -2.42 20.38 0.97
CA GLY A 598 -2.43 21.41 2.00
C GLY A 598 -1.34 22.47 1.84
N GLY A 599 -1.70 23.75 1.83
CA GLY A 599 -0.79 24.87 1.64
C GLY A 599 -0.50 25.22 0.18
N ASP A 600 -0.01 26.44 -0.07
CA ASP A 600 0.29 26.93 -1.42
C ASP A 600 1.53 26.25 -2.00
N THR A 601 1.39 25.65 -3.18
CA THR A 601 2.52 25.11 -3.94
C THR A 601 3.35 26.24 -4.59
N THR A 602 4.59 25.94 -4.98
CA THR A 602 5.42 26.83 -5.80
C THR A 602 5.50 26.34 -7.25
N GLU A 603 5.84 27.21 -8.19
CA GLU A 603 5.99 26.80 -9.61
C GLU A 603 7.05 25.70 -9.76
N GLU A 604 8.19 25.81 -9.08
CA GLU A 604 9.24 24.79 -9.13
C GLU A 604 8.78 23.45 -8.53
N LEU A 605 8.20 23.49 -7.34
CA LEU A 605 7.67 22.30 -6.68
C LEU A 605 6.63 21.61 -7.56
N CYS A 606 5.68 22.36 -8.11
CA CYS A 606 4.63 21.79 -8.94
C CYS A 606 5.16 21.26 -10.29
N ILE A 607 6.22 21.85 -10.88
CA ILE A 607 6.90 21.25 -12.04
C ILE A 607 7.49 19.88 -11.66
N ARG A 608 8.26 19.82 -10.58
CA ARG A 608 8.91 18.56 -10.13
C ARG A 608 7.89 17.51 -9.71
N TRP A 609 6.79 17.92 -9.07
CA TRP A 609 5.71 17.02 -8.69
C TRP A 609 4.90 16.55 -9.89
N MET A 610 4.64 17.39 -10.89
CA MET A 610 4.00 16.95 -12.15
C MET A 610 4.90 15.96 -12.91
N GLN A 611 6.22 16.16 -12.89
CA GLN A 611 7.19 15.22 -13.44
C GLN A 611 7.17 13.86 -12.73
N LEU A 612 7.23 13.84 -11.39
CA LEU A 612 7.16 12.61 -10.60
C LEU A 612 5.79 11.95 -10.71
N GLY A 613 4.72 12.72 -10.52
CA GLY A 613 3.33 12.27 -10.51
C GLY A 613 2.88 11.68 -11.85
N ALA A 614 3.50 12.07 -12.97
CA ALA A 614 3.33 11.41 -14.25
C ALA A 614 3.63 9.89 -14.20
N PHE A 615 4.41 9.45 -13.20
CA PHE A 615 4.78 8.07 -12.95
C PHE A 615 4.10 7.45 -11.71
N TYR A 616 3.13 8.13 -11.09
CA TYR A 616 2.22 7.44 -10.17
C TYR A 616 1.26 6.55 -10.96
N PRO A 617 0.99 5.31 -10.53
CA PRO A 617 -0.03 4.49 -11.19
C PRO A 617 -1.40 5.20 -11.27
N PHE A 618 -1.82 5.88 -10.20
CA PHE A 618 -2.93 6.83 -10.20
C PHE A 618 -2.41 8.27 -10.15
N MET A 619 -2.80 9.11 -11.12
CA MET A 619 -2.30 10.50 -11.22
C MET A 619 -3.44 11.51 -11.14
N ARG A 620 -3.52 12.21 -10.00
CA ARG A 620 -4.47 13.31 -9.78
C ARG A 620 -3.76 14.54 -9.23
N ASN A 621 -4.01 15.71 -9.81
CA ASN A 621 -3.75 16.98 -9.14
C ASN A 621 -5.03 17.38 -8.38
N HIS A 622 -4.89 17.57 -7.07
CA HIS A 622 -5.96 17.96 -6.17
C HIS A 622 -5.43 18.99 -5.17
N ASN A 623 -6.29 19.91 -4.76
CA ASN A 623 -5.92 21.09 -3.98
C ASN A 623 -6.98 21.40 -2.94
N ASP A 624 -6.55 21.88 -1.78
CA ASP A 624 -7.46 22.35 -0.74
C ASP A 624 -8.09 23.71 -1.10
N LYS A 625 -9.23 23.99 -0.46
CA LYS A 625 -10.06 25.18 -0.67
C LYS A 625 -9.37 26.53 -0.44
N PRO A 626 -8.55 26.73 0.60
CA PRO A 626 -7.98 28.04 0.89
C PRO A 626 -6.77 28.38 0.01
N ASN A 627 -6.20 27.40 -0.70
CA ASN A 627 -4.93 27.56 -1.41
C ASN A 627 -5.09 28.23 -2.78
N ALA A 628 -4.00 28.81 -3.25
CA ALA A 628 -3.83 29.32 -4.60
C ALA A 628 -4.12 28.23 -5.66
N PRO A 629 -4.68 28.61 -6.83
CA PRO A 629 -4.87 27.68 -7.95
C PRO A 629 -3.54 27.02 -8.38
N GLN A 630 -3.60 25.74 -8.72
CA GLN A 630 -2.42 24.95 -9.11
C GLN A 630 -2.68 24.03 -10.31
N GLU A 631 -3.75 24.29 -11.07
CA GLU A 631 -4.00 23.64 -12.35
C GLU A 631 -2.84 23.97 -13.32
N PRO A 632 -2.34 23.03 -14.13
CA PRO A 632 -1.14 23.28 -14.95
C PRO A 632 -1.16 24.56 -15.79
N TYR A 633 -2.33 24.95 -16.32
CA TYR A 633 -2.49 26.16 -17.15
C TYR A 633 -2.30 27.49 -16.39
N VAL A 634 -2.24 27.51 -15.06
CA VAL A 634 -2.11 28.75 -14.26
C VAL A 634 -0.67 29.24 -14.16
N PHE A 635 0.31 28.38 -14.43
CA PHE A 635 1.74 28.68 -14.30
C PHE A 635 2.32 29.34 -15.56
N GLY A 636 3.58 29.79 -15.48
CA GLY A 636 4.29 30.39 -16.62
C GLY A 636 4.47 29.42 -17.80
N GLN A 637 4.65 29.95 -19.02
CA GLN A 637 4.74 29.15 -20.25
C GLN A 637 5.86 28.08 -20.23
N LYS A 638 6.98 28.35 -19.57
CA LYS A 638 8.07 27.37 -19.40
C LYS A 638 7.66 26.22 -18.48
N ALA A 639 7.02 26.52 -17.35
CA ALA A 639 6.45 25.53 -16.45
C ALA A 639 5.40 24.67 -17.17
N GLN A 640 4.49 25.32 -17.91
CA GLN A 640 3.49 24.63 -18.71
C GLN A 640 4.11 23.65 -19.72
N ALA A 641 5.19 24.05 -20.40
CA ALA A 641 5.87 23.17 -21.35
C ALA A 641 6.48 21.94 -20.68
N ALA A 642 7.11 22.09 -19.50
CA ALA A 642 7.66 20.98 -18.72
C ALA A 642 6.54 20.02 -18.25
N MET A 643 5.48 20.57 -17.66
CA MET A 643 4.31 19.79 -17.20
C MET A 643 3.63 19.05 -18.36
N ARG A 644 3.49 19.70 -19.53
CA ARG A 644 2.86 19.11 -20.72
C ARG A 644 3.71 17.98 -21.27
N THR A 645 5.03 18.12 -21.24
CA THR A 645 5.98 17.07 -21.66
C THR A 645 5.84 15.83 -20.78
N ALA A 646 5.79 16.01 -19.45
CA ALA A 646 5.58 14.90 -18.51
C ALA A 646 4.24 14.18 -18.75
N LEU A 647 3.14 14.94 -18.93
CA LEU A 647 1.82 14.37 -19.22
C LEU A 647 1.77 13.64 -20.56
N ASN A 648 2.32 14.22 -21.63
CA ASN A 648 2.36 13.55 -22.94
C ASN A 648 3.19 12.25 -22.90
N LEU A 649 4.29 12.24 -22.15
CA LEU A 649 5.08 11.03 -21.95
C LEU A 649 4.28 9.95 -21.22
N ARG A 650 3.56 10.30 -20.15
CA ARG A 650 2.63 9.38 -19.48
C ARG A 650 1.62 8.80 -20.46
N TYR A 651 0.94 9.65 -21.24
CA TYR A 651 -0.10 9.23 -22.19
C TYR A 651 0.45 8.30 -23.28
N SER A 652 1.71 8.52 -23.67
CA SER A 652 2.40 7.63 -24.61
C SER A 652 2.71 6.26 -24.02
N LEU A 653 3.00 6.20 -22.71
CA LEU A 653 3.32 4.97 -21.97
C LEU A 653 2.09 4.22 -21.44
N LEU A 654 0.86 4.73 -21.63
CA LEU A 654 -0.35 4.07 -21.11
C LEU A 654 -0.54 2.62 -21.60
N PRO A 655 -0.20 2.21 -22.83
CA PRO A 655 -0.28 0.80 -23.21
C PRO A 655 0.63 -0.10 -22.36
N PHE A 656 1.84 0.38 -22.04
CA PHE A 656 2.75 -0.32 -21.16
C PHE A 656 2.22 -0.35 -19.72
N LEU A 657 1.81 0.79 -19.16
CA LEU A 657 1.23 0.85 -17.81
C LEU A 657 0.00 -0.07 -17.68
N TYR A 658 -0.87 -0.09 -18.69
CA TYR A 658 -2.05 -0.95 -18.73
C TYR A 658 -1.69 -2.43 -18.77
N THR A 659 -0.62 -2.79 -19.48
CA THR A 659 -0.08 -4.16 -19.50
C THR A 659 0.47 -4.55 -18.13
N LEU A 660 1.12 -3.64 -17.39
CA LEU A 660 1.54 -3.90 -16.02
C LEU A 660 0.35 -4.16 -15.08
N PHE A 661 -0.74 -3.38 -15.21
CA PHE A 661 -1.96 -3.65 -14.46
C PHE A 661 -2.58 -5.01 -14.80
N HIS A 662 -2.49 -5.46 -16.06
CA HIS A 662 -2.89 -6.82 -16.44
C HIS A 662 -2.04 -7.89 -15.74
N HIS A 663 -0.72 -7.71 -15.66
CA HIS A 663 0.16 -8.64 -14.91
C HIS A 663 -0.19 -8.66 -13.42
N THR A 664 -0.49 -7.52 -12.83
CA THR A 664 -0.95 -7.45 -11.44
C THR A 664 -2.27 -8.18 -11.23
N HIS A 665 -3.24 -7.96 -12.11
CA HIS A 665 -4.57 -8.57 -12.03
C HIS A 665 -4.54 -10.10 -12.21
N THR A 666 -3.62 -10.62 -13.03
CA THR A 666 -3.60 -12.05 -13.40
C THR A 666 -2.52 -12.87 -12.72
N SER A 667 -1.42 -12.24 -12.31
CA SER A 667 -0.20 -12.92 -11.82
C SER A 667 0.37 -12.32 -10.53
N ALA A 668 -0.31 -11.33 -9.94
CA ALA A 668 0.08 -10.63 -8.71
C ALA A 668 1.46 -9.96 -8.77
N ASP A 669 1.85 -9.49 -9.95
CA ASP A 669 3.03 -8.64 -10.13
C ASP A 669 2.77 -7.22 -9.60
N THR A 670 3.82 -6.45 -9.36
CA THR A 670 3.72 -5.05 -8.88
C THR A 670 3.86 -4.04 -10.03
N VAL A 671 3.11 -2.92 -10.02
CA VAL A 671 3.21 -1.89 -11.06
C VAL A 671 4.38 -0.94 -10.78
N ALA A 672 4.22 0.00 -9.85
CA ALA A 672 5.32 0.76 -9.27
C ALA A 672 5.97 -0.10 -8.19
N ARG A 673 7.28 -0.36 -8.31
CA ARG A 673 7.96 -1.30 -7.40
C ARG A 673 9.31 -0.78 -6.91
N PRO A 674 9.68 -1.07 -5.64
CA PRO A 674 11.03 -0.83 -5.13
C PRO A 674 12.06 -1.59 -5.95
N LEU A 675 13.29 -1.07 -6.01
CA LEU A 675 14.38 -1.71 -6.75
C LEU A 675 14.73 -3.09 -6.17
N PHE A 676 14.57 -3.31 -4.85
CA PHE A 676 14.84 -4.60 -4.23
C PHE A 676 13.93 -5.73 -4.72
N ILE A 677 12.76 -5.43 -5.30
CA ILE A 677 11.90 -6.45 -5.90
C ILE A 677 12.57 -7.08 -7.12
N GLU A 678 13.27 -6.27 -7.93
CA GLU A 678 13.91 -6.70 -9.18
C GLU A 678 15.39 -7.06 -8.99
N PHE A 679 16.07 -6.40 -8.05
CA PHE A 679 17.49 -6.56 -7.78
C PHE A 679 17.75 -6.94 -6.30
N PRO A 680 17.17 -8.03 -5.79
CA PRO A 680 17.19 -8.35 -4.35
C PRO A 680 18.61 -8.68 -3.82
N THR A 681 19.51 -9.08 -4.71
CA THR A 681 20.92 -9.40 -4.38
C THR A 681 21.86 -8.20 -4.44
N ASP A 682 21.39 -7.03 -4.88
CA ASP A 682 22.19 -5.81 -4.91
C ASP A 682 21.99 -5.02 -3.60
N PRO A 683 23.01 -4.93 -2.72
CA PRO A 683 22.86 -4.27 -1.42
C PRO A 683 22.43 -2.81 -1.51
N ASN A 684 22.77 -2.10 -2.58
CA ASN A 684 22.34 -0.70 -2.74
C ASN A 684 20.83 -0.63 -3.02
N CYS A 685 20.27 -1.59 -3.76
CA CYS A 685 18.85 -1.61 -4.10
C CYS A 685 17.93 -1.90 -2.90
N GLN A 686 18.46 -2.48 -1.82
CA GLN A 686 17.70 -2.93 -0.64
C GLN A 686 17.04 -1.79 0.14
N SER A 687 17.61 -0.58 0.07
CA SER A 687 17.16 0.60 0.83
C SER A 687 16.73 1.80 -0.02
N ILE A 688 16.81 1.72 -1.35
CA ILE A 688 16.47 2.85 -2.22
C ILE A 688 14.96 3.09 -2.22
N ASP A 689 14.57 4.29 -1.80
CA ASP A 689 13.19 4.80 -1.81
C ASP A 689 13.01 6.14 -2.51
N LYS A 690 14.08 6.69 -3.10
CA LYS A 690 14.05 7.93 -3.91
C LYS A 690 14.01 7.65 -5.41
N GLN A 691 14.08 6.39 -5.81
CA GLN A 691 13.93 5.90 -7.18
C GLN A 691 12.98 4.71 -7.15
N PHE A 692 12.30 4.45 -8.27
CA PHE A 692 11.44 3.29 -8.40
C PHE A 692 11.39 2.80 -9.84
N LEU A 693 10.82 1.61 -10.02
CA LEU A 693 10.58 1.03 -11.33
C LEU A 693 9.09 1.03 -11.66
N TRP A 694 8.77 1.18 -12.94
CA TRP A 694 7.54 0.62 -13.52
C TRP A 694 7.87 -0.75 -14.13
N GLY A 695 7.23 -1.79 -13.59
CA GLY A 695 7.57 -3.17 -13.92
C GLY A 695 9.04 -3.48 -13.59
N SER A 696 9.69 -4.29 -14.42
CA SER A 696 11.10 -4.70 -14.24
C SER A 696 12.12 -3.84 -14.99
N LEU A 697 11.67 -2.83 -15.75
CA LEU A 697 12.46 -2.27 -16.86
C LEU A 697 12.56 -0.75 -16.93
N LEU A 698 11.60 0.01 -16.40
CA LEU A 698 11.60 1.47 -16.54
C LEU A 698 11.97 2.13 -15.22
N LEU A 699 13.20 2.63 -15.10
CA LEU A 699 13.74 3.27 -13.89
C LEU A 699 13.47 4.78 -13.88
N ILE A 700 12.78 5.26 -12.85
CA ILE A 700 12.43 6.67 -12.66
C ILE A 700 13.30 7.26 -11.55
N SER A 701 13.99 8.35 -11.85
CA SER A 701 14.91 9.05 -10.94
C SER A 701 14.55 10.55 -10.87
N PRO A 702 13.63 10.95 -9.98
CA PRO A 702 13.13 12.32 -9.86
C PRO A 702 14.09 13.24 -9.09
N VAL A 703 13.99 14.55 -9.36
CA VAL A 703 14.55 15.58 -8.47
C VAL A 703 13.57 15.81 -7.31
N LEU A 704 14.08 15.76 -6.08
CA LEU A 704 13.29 15.82 -4.84
C LEU A 704 13.75 16.93 -3.88
N GLU A 705 14.59 17.84 -4.36
CA GLU A 705 15.16 18.94 -3.57
C GLU A 705 15.05 20.25 -4.36
N GLU A 706 14.79 21.35 -3.65
CA GLU A 706 14.63 22.68 -4.22
C GLU A 706 15.94 23.18 -4.83
N GLY A 707 15.86 23.80 -6.02
CA GLY A 707 16.98 24.39 -6.74
C GLY A 707 17.92 23.38 -7.41
N ALA A 708 17.69 22.07 -7.25
CA ALA A 708 18.55 21.04 -7.83
C ALA A 708 18.38 20.94 -9.36
N VAL A 709 19.51 20.91 -10.06
CA VAL A 709 19.62 20.81 -11.53
C VAL A 709 20.37 19.55 -11.99
N GLU A 710 20.77 18.71 -11.04
CA GLU A 710 21.40 17.41 -11.23
C GLU A 710 21.05 16.52 -10.02
N LEU A 711 21.13 15.21 -10.18
CA LEU A 711 20.90 14.26 -9.09
C LEU A 711 21.80 13.05 -9.20
N ALA A 712 22.18 12.47 -8.06
CA ALA A 712 22.88 11.20 -8.00
C ALA A 712 21.87 10.04 -8.06
N ALA A 713 21.82 9.34 -9.19
CA ALA A 713 20.93 8.19 -9.41
C ALA A 713 21.71 6.88 -9.34
N TYR A 714 21.23 5.91 -8.56
CA TYR A 714 21.77 4.56 -8.63
C TYR A 714 21.22 3.85 -9.86
N LEU A 715 22.12 3.33 -10.70
CA LEU A 715 21.74 2.46 -11.82
C LEU A 715 22.24 1.05 -11.48
N PRO A 716 21.34 0.05 -11.35
CA PRO A 716 21.74 -1.35 -11.17
C PRO A 716 22.63 -1.84 -12.31
N ARG A 717 23.36 -2.94 -12.08
CA ARG A 717 24.28 -3.49 -13.09
C ARG A 717 23.56 -3.81 -14.40
N GLY A 718 24.10 -3.31 -15.51
CA GLY A 718 23.56 -3.47 -16.85
C GLY A 718 23.67 -2.20 -17.69
N THR A 719 23.20 -2.28 -18.92
CA THR A 719 23.02 -1.12 -19.80
C THR A 719 21.63 -0.52 -19.61
N TRP A 720 21.58 0.78 -19.41
CA TRP A 720 20.37 1.56 -19.25
C TRP A 720 20.32 2.64 -20.32
N TYR A 721 19.22 2.74 -21.06
CA TYR A 721 19.07 3.72 -22.13
C TYR A 721 18.17 4.86 -21.65
N SER A 722 18.59 6.11 -21.78
CA SER A 722 17.72 7.26 -21.56
C SER A 722 16.49 7.14 -22.47
N LEU A 723 15.28 7.22 -21.89
CA LEU A 723 14.04 7.14 -22.68
C LEU A 723 13.88 8.35 -23.62
N HIS A 724 14.52 9.47 -23.30
CA HIS A 724 14.38 10.73 -24.05
C HIS A 724 15.08 10.70 -25.41
N ASP A 725 16.26 10.09 -25.48
CA ASP A 725 17.15 10.18 -26.64
C ASP A 725 17.89 8.87 -26.99
N GLY A 726 17.71 7.82 -26.18
CA GLY A 726 18.38 6.53 -26.35
C GLY A 726 19.85 6.51 -25.92
N GLN A 727 20.35 7.56 -25.25
CA GLN A 727 21.73 7.61 -24.77
C GLN A 727 22.02 6.42 -23.83
N PRO A 728 23.05 5.59 -24.10
CA PRO A 728 23.37 4.43 -23.27
C PRO A 728 24.22 4.81 -22.04
N PHE A 729 23.88 4.21 -20.90
CA PHE A 729 24.61 4.26 -19.63
C PHE A 729 25.03 2.85 -19.23
N TYR A 730 26.34 2.61 -19.17
CA TYR A 730 26.91 1.33 -18.79
C TYR A 730 27.20 1.32 -17.29
N SER A 731 26.34 0.65 -16.50
CA SER A 731 26.48 0.62 -15.06
C SER A 731 27.06 -0.70 -14.55
N GLY A 732 28.03 -0.61 -13.65
CA GLY A 732 28.51 -1.72 -12.83
C GLY A 732 27.67 -2.00 -11.58
N GLY A 733 26.61 -1.24 -11.35
CA GLY A 733 25.93 -1.13 -10.04
C GLY A 733 26.52 0.03 -9.24
N GLN A 734 26.20 1.26 -9.66
CA GLN A 734 26.83 2.47 -9.11
C GLN A 734 25.92 3.70 -9.22
N TYR A 735 26.21 4.71 -8.39
CA TYR A 735 25.60 6.03 -8.52
C TYR A 735 26.27 6.81 -9.66
N LEU A 736 25.44 7.44 -10.50
CA LEU A 736 25.86 8.37 -11.55
C LEU A 736 25.26 9.75 -11.26
N LEU A 737 26.06 10.80 -11.45
CA LEU A 737 25.55 12.17 -11.43
C LEU A 737 24.90 12.47 -12.79
N LEU A 738 23.60 12.70 -12.78
CA LEU A 738 22.81 12.92 -13.99
C LEU A 738 22.30 14.37 -14.05
N PRO A 739 22.47 15.06 -15.19
CA PRO A 739 21.81 16.34 -15.42
C PRO A 739 20.30 16.19 -15.29
N ALA A 740 19.68 17.13 -14.58
CA ALA A 740 18.24 17.17 -14.35
C ALA A 740 17.77 18.63 -14.28
N PRO A 741 17.93 19.42 -15.37
CA PRO A 741 17.37 20.77 -15.42
C PRO A 741 15.86 20.75 -15.16
N LEU A 742 15.27 21.91 -14.89
CA LEU A 742 13.88 22.01 -14.39
C LEU A 742 12.85 21.33 -15.30
N ASP A 743 13.11 21.24 -16.59
CA ASP A 743 12.26 20.61 -17.61
C ASP A 743 12.49 19.10 -17.82
N ILE A 744 13.45 18.50 -17.11
CA ILE A 744 13.82 17.08 -17.28
C ILE A 744 13.63 16.28 -15.99
N ILE A 745 13.00 15.12 -16.13
CA ILE A 745 13.04 14.00 -15.18
C ILE A 745 13.83 12.84 -15.81
N ASN A 746 14.73 12.22 -15.04
CA ASN A 746 15.57 11.14 -15.53
C ASN A 746 14.80 9.82 -15.57
N ILE A 747 14.70 9.22 -16.76
CA ILE A 747 13.98 7.97 -17.00
C ILE A 747 14.82 7.08 -17.89
N HIS A 748 15.04 5.84 -17.45
CA HIS A 748 15.90 4.91 -18.15
C HIS A 748 15.21 3.57 -18.41
N VAL A 749 15.39 3.04 -19.63
CA VAL A 749 14.92 1.71 -20.04
C VAL A 749 16.06 0.71 -19.90
N ARG A 750 15.83 -0.36 -19.16
CA ARG A 750 16.77 -1.47 -19.00
C ARG A 750 16.98 -2.19 -20.33
N GLU A 751 18.21 -2.55 -20.64
CA GLU A 751 18.51 -3.39 -21.80
C GLU A 751 17.73 -4.72 -21.78
N GLY A 752 17.50 -5.30 -22.96
CA GLY A 752 16.76 -6.56 -23.11
C GLY A 752 15.24 -6.40 -23.12
N HIS A 753 14.71 -5.18 -23.14
CA HIS A 753 13.27 -4.92 -23.01
C HIS A 753 12.66 -4.17 -24.21
N ILE A 754 11.36 -4.40 -24.43
CA ILE A 754 10.54 -3.71 -25.45
C ILE A 754 9.34 -3.06 -24.77
N ILE A 755 9.13 -1.76 -24.98
CA ILE A 755 8.00 -1.01 -24.43
C ILE A 755 7.00 -0.70 -25.55
N PRO A 756 5.73 -1.11 -25.43
CA PRO A 756 4.67 -0.63 -26.31
C PRO A 756 4.24 0.79 -25.93
N GLN A 757 4.17 1.65 -26.92
CA GLN A 757 3.73 3.03 -26.79
C GLN A 757 2.68 3.38 -27.83
N GLN A 758 1.94 4.45 -27.57
CA GLN A 758 0.97 5.02 -28.50
C GLN A 758 1.23 6.52 -28.65
N GLU A 759 0.87 7.11 -29.79
CA GLU A 759 0.93 8.57 -29.90
C GLU A 759 -0.07 9.20 -28.92
N PRO A 760 0.36 10.15 -28.06
CA PRO A 760 -0.50 10.73 -27.03
C PRO A 760 -1.59 11.62 -27.64
N ALA A 761 -2.65 11.85 -26.88
CA ALA A 761 -3.72 12.79 -27.20
C ALA A 761 -4.27 13.41 -25.91
N LEU A 762 -5.23 14.34 -26.03
CA LEU A 762 -5.79 15.04 -24.87
C LEU A 762 -6.69 14.18 -23.96
N THR A 763 -7.14 13.02 -24.43
CA THR A 763 -7.91 12.04 -23.65
C THR A 763 -7.52 10.63 -24.08
N THR A 764 -7.71 9.63 -23.22
CA THR A 764 -7.54 8.22 -23.62
C THR A 764 -8.54 7.78 -24.68
N THR A 765 -9.73 8.36 -24.72
CA THR A 765 -10.71 8.12 -25.79
C THR A 765 -10.13 8.44 -27.17
N ALA A 766 -9.36 9.52 -27.28
CA ALA A 766 -8.65 9.89 -28.49
C ALA A 766 -7.36 9.07 -28.67
N SER A 767 -6.50 8.99 -27.64
CA SER A 767 -5.19 8.37 -27.78
C SER A 767 -5.27 6.89 -28.14
N ARG A 768 -6.27 6.15 -27.62
CA ARG A 768 -6.49 4.72 -27.94
C ARG A 768 -6.73 4.44 -29.42
N ARG A 769 -7.07 5.45 -30.23
CA ARG A 769 -7.27 5.35 -31.69
C ARG A 769 -6.01 5.67 -32.49
N ASN A 770 -4.97 6.16 -31.83
CA ASN A 770 -3.74 6.59 -32.49
C ASN A 770 -2.82 5.39 -32.82
N PRO A 771 -1.84 5.58 -33.71
CA PRO A 771 -0.83 4.58 -34.00
C PRO A 771 -0.01 4.15 -32.77
N PHE A 772 0.34 2.86 -32.74
CA PHE A 772 1.32 2.31 -31.81
C PHE A 772 2.74 2.43 -32.37
N PHE A 773 3.72 2.51 -31.49
CA PHE A 773 5.14 2.35 -31.79
C PHE A 773 5.84 1.59 -30.67
N LEU A 774 7.01 1.01 -30.97
CA LEU A 774 7.79 0.23 -30.02
C LEU A 774 9.13 0.90 -29.73
N THR A 775 9.48 0.96 -28.44
CA THR A 775 10.84 1.27 -27.99
C THR A 775 11.57 -0.01 -27.62
N VAL A 776 12.60 -0.36 -28.40
CA VAL A 776 13.36 -1.61 -28.28
C VAL A 776 14.75 -1.30 -27.71
N ALA A 777 14.96 -1.61 -26.43
CA ALA A 777 16.24 -1.48 -25.75
C ALA A 777 17.05 -2.77 -25.89
N LEU A 778 17.95 -2.85 -26.88
CA LEU A 778 18.73 -4.08 -27.11
C LEU A 778 19.72 -4.33 -25.97
N SER A 779 19.84 -5.61 -25.58
CA SER A 779 20.95 -6.07 -24.77
C SER A 779 22.28 -6.07 -25.55
N ALA A 780 23.39 -6.23 -24.83
CA ALA A 780 24.70 -6.47 -25.45
C ALA A 780 24.69 -7.67 -26.44
N GLY A 781 23.80 -8.65 -26.24
CA GLY A 781 23.60 -9.80 -27.14
C GLY A 781 22.70 -9.51 -28.35
N GLY A 782 22.20 -8.29 -28.51
CA GLY A 782 21.31 -7.89 -29.59
C GLY A 782 19.89 -8.47 -29.48
N TRP A 783 19.45 -8.83 -28.26
CA TRP A 783 18.10 -9.34 -28.01
C TRP A 783 17.30 -8.39 -27.11
N ALA A 784 15.97 -8.39 -27.26
CA ALA A 784 15.03 -7.75 -26.35
C ALA A 784 13.66 -8.47 -26.37
N ARG A 785 12.89 -8.37 -25.28
CA ARG A 785 11.53 -8.93 -25.16
C ARG A 785 10.59 -7.95 -24.49
N GLY A 786 9.32 -7.97 -24.89
CA GLY A 786 8.25 -7.28 -24.19
C GLY A 786 6.90 -7.84 -24.60
N ASP A 787 5.83 -7.26 -24.06
CA ASP A 787 4.47 -7.69 -24.32
C ASP A 787 3.47 -6.52 -24.27
N LEU A 788 2.28 -6.74 -24.82
CA LEU A 788 1.17 -5.82 -24.82
C LEU A 788 -0.13 -6.58 -24.56
N PHE A 789 -0.83 -6.20 -23.49
CA PHE A 789 -2.23 -6.55 -23.28
C PHE A 789 -3.13 -5.43 -23.80
N TRP A 790 -4.14 -5.78 -24.60
CA TRP A 790 -5.06 -4.81 -25.17
C TRP A 790 -6.49 -5.36 -25.28
N ASP A 791 -7.42 -4.75 -24.57
CA ASP A 791 -8.86 -5.02 -24.67
C ASP A 791 -9.61 -3.71 -25.02
N ASP A 792 -10.94 -3.71 -24.87
CA ASP A 792 -11.75 -2.52 -25.12
C ASP A 792 -11.54 -1.38 -24.10
N GLY A 793 -10.86 -1.67 -22.98
CA GLY A 793 -10.46 -0.74 -21.95
C GLY A 793 -11.48 -0.56 -20.82
N GLU A 794 -12.67 -1.15 -20.87
CA GLU A 794 -13.71 -0.89 -19.86
C GLU A 794 -14.70 -2.03 -19.58
N SER A 795 -14.81 -3.03 -20.46
CA SER A 795 -15.73 -4.14 -20.23
C SER A 795 -15.31 -4.99 -19.03
N LEU A 796 -16.31 -5.58 -18.39
CA LEU A 796 -16.11 -6.52 -17.30
C LEU A 796 -15.48 -7.81 -17.82
N ASP A 797 -14.61 -8.40 -16.99
CA ASP A 797 -14.19 -9.80 -17.09
C ASP A 797 -13.61 -10.19 -18.48
N THR A 798 -12.93 -9.25 -19.17
CA THR A 798 -12.40 -9.47 -20.54
C THR A 798 -11.31 -10.54 -20.58
N PHE A 799 -10.53 -10.66 -19.51
CA PHE A 799 -9.49 -11.69 -19.41
C PHE A 799 -10.11 -13.08 -19.28
N GLU A 800 -11.06 -13.25 -18.35
CA GLU A 800 -11.79 -14.49 -18.10
C GLU A 800 -12.59 -14.93 -19.34
N THR A 801 -13.19 -13.97 -20.05
CA THR A 801 -13.96 -14.22 -21.28
C THR A 801 -13.11 -14.28 -22.55
N GLN A 802 -11.79 -14.11 -22.43
CA GLN A 802 -10.84 -14.12 -23.55
C GLN A 802 -11.11 -13.05 -24.64
N ASN A 803 -11.76 -11.95 -24.26
CA ASN A 803 -12.07 -10.81 -25.13
C ASN A 803 -10.95 -9.76 -25.11
N TYR A 804 -9.74 -10.16 -25.50
CA TYR A 804 -8.57 -9.30 -25.56
C TYR A 804 -7.59 -9.75 -26.66
N CYS A 805 -6.63 -8.88 -26.97
CA CYS A 805 -5.45 -9.18 -27.76
C CYS A 805 -4.22 -9.17 -26.84
N TYR A 806 -3.38 -10.20 -26.94
CA TYR A 806 -2.12 -10.27 -26.22
C TYR A 806 -0.97 -10.54 -27.20
N LEU A 807 -0.02 -9.62 -27.25
CA LEU A 807 1.12 -9.67 -28.17
C LEU A 807 2.42 -9.83 -27.40
N ILE A 808 3.30 -10.68 -27.91
CA ILE A 808 4.67 -10.81 -27.42
C ILE A 808 5.61 -10.27 -28.49
N PHE A 809 6.49 -9.36 -28.11
CA PHE A 809 7.52 -8.79 -28.97
C PHE A 809 8.86 -9.44 -28.64
N ILE A 810 9.60 -9.83 -29.68
CA ILE A 810 10.94 -10.40 -29.55
C ILE A 810 11.83 -9.74 -30.60
N ALA A 811 12.93 -9.14 -30.14
CA ALA A 811 14.04 -8.74 -30.98
C ALA A 811 15.19 -9.72 -30.76
N GLY A 812 15.84 -10.13 -31.85
CA GLY A 812 17.04 -10.96 -31.88
C GLY A 812 17.69 -10.85 -33.26
N GLN A 813 18.74 -11.64 -33.55
CA GLN A 813 19.18 -11.85 -34.94
C GLN A 813 18.09 -12.60 -35.73
N VAL A 814 17.03 -11.89 -36.15
CA VAL A 814 16.17 -12.09 -37.34
C VAL A 814 14.93 -11.15 -37.24
N ARG A 815 14.81 -10.26 -38.24
CA ARG A 815 13.62 -9.57 -38.80
C ARG A 815 12.51 -9.10 -37.84
N SER A 816 12.50 -7.80 -37.53
CA SER A 816 11.36 -7.09 -36.91
C SER A 816 10.42 -6.43 -37.95
N ARG A 817 9.19 -6.04 -37.56
CA ARG A 817 8.12 -5.53 -38.45
C ARG A 817 7.45 -4.24 -37.90
N ARG A 818 7.59 -3.12 -38.64
CA ARG A 818 6.89 -1.79 -38.59
C ARG A 818 7.12 -0.85 -37.38
N GLY A 819 7.40 0.44 -37.66
CA GLY A 819 7.38 1.58 -36.72
C GLY A 819 8.17 1.38 -35.41
N ILE A 820 9.50 1.52 -35.43
CA ILE A 820 10.35 1.00 -34.34
C ILE A 820 11.50 1.95 -34.00
N PHE A 821 11.61 2.31 -32.72
CA PHE A 821 12.83 2.87 -32.14
C PHE A 821 13.69 1.72 -31.64
N VAL A 822 14.89 1.55 -32.21
CA VAL A 822 15.84 0.51 -31.78
C VAL A 822 17.06 1.18 -31.16
N PHE A 823 17.23 1.01 -29.85
CA PHE A 823 18.37 1.51 -29.09
C PHE A 823 19.49 0.47 -29.05
N GLY A 824 20.74 0.91 -29.08
CA GLY A 824 21.91 0.04 -29.02
C GLY A 824 22.25 -0.66 -30.36
N VAL A 825 21.87 -0.08 -31.51
CA VAL A 825 22.24 -0.65 -32.82
C VAL A 825 23.71 -0.33 -33.11
N PRO A 826 24.62 -1.33 -33.15
CA PRO A 826 26.07 -1.10 -33.07
C PRO A 826 26.65 -0.40 -34.31
N SER A 827 26.00 -0.50 -35.47
CA SER A 827 26.46 0.09 -36.72
C SER A 827 25.28 0.50 -37.62
N PRO A 828 25.45 1.50 -38.50
CA PRO A 828 24.38 1.95 -39.39
C PRO A 828 23.82 0.80 -40.26
N PRO A 829 22.49 0.60 -40.31
CA PRO A 829 21.90 -0.43 -41.15
C PRO A 829 22.04 -0.07 -42.63
N ARG A 830 22.42 -1.04 -43.48
CA ARG A 830 22.51 -0.85 -44.94
C ARG A 830 21.14 -0.73 -45.62
N PHE A 831 20.15 -1.44 -45.09
CA PHE A 831 18.75 -1.40 -45.49
C PHE A 831 17.91 -1.95 -44.34
N VAL A 832 16.64 -1.57 -44.30
CA VAL A 832 15.66 -2.04 -43.31
C VAL A 832 14.57 -2.78 -44.08
N LEU A 833 14.13 -3.94 -43.58
CA LEU A 833 13.05 -4.71 -44.19
C LEU A 833 11.84 -4.80 -43.25
N ALA A 834 10.64 -4.52 -43.76
CA ALA A 834 9.38 -4.82 -43.10
C ALA A 834 8.61 -5.84 -43.95
N ASN A 835 8.23 -6.99 -43.38
CA ASN A 835 7.60 -8.11 -44.10
C ASN A 835 8.37 -8.62 -45.34
N GLY A 836 9.68 -8.39 -45.40
CA GLY A 836 10.52 -8.77 -46.55
C GLY A 836 10.68 -7.67 -47.61
N GLU A 837 10.01 -6.54 -47.46
CA GLU A 837 10.10 -5.38 -48.37
C GLU A 837 10.98 -4.29 -47.76
N LYS A 838 11.73 -3.55 -48.60
CA LYS A 838 12.58 -2.45 -48.14
C LYS A 838 11.71 -1.28 -47.63
N VAL A 839 12.01 -0.82 -46.42
CA VAL A 839 11.43 0.41 -45.87
C VAL A 839 12.07 1.60 -46.59
N GLY A 840 11.23 2.54 -47.05
CA GLY A 840 11.67 3.71 -47.81
C GLY A 840 12.40 4.76 -46.98
N ASP A 841 11.99 4.92 -45.71
CA ASP A 841 12.49 5.96 -44.82
C ASP A 841 12.96 5.34 -43.50
N PHE A 842 14.24 5.52 -43.15
CA PHE A 842 14.78 5.21 -41.82
C PHE A 842 15.90 6.21 -41.50
N THR A 843 16.13 6.47 -40.21
CA THR A 843 17.26 7.30 -39.76
C THR A 843 18.10 6.56 -38.73
N TYR A 844 19.43 6.78 -38.76
CA TYR A 844 20.36 6.23 -37.79
C TYR A 844 21.23 7.33 -37.22
N ARG A 845 21.24 7.46 -35.89
CA ARG A 845 22.06 8.40 -35.15
C ARG A 845 23.32 7.71 -34.66
N THR A 846 24.49 8.08 -35.21
CA THR A 846 25.77 7.43 -34.92
C THR A 846 26.30 7.69 -33.51
N ASP A 847 25.91 8.83 -32.92
CA ASP A 847 26.24 9.29 -31.58
C ASP A 847 25.47 8.51 -30.51
N THR A 848 24.15 8.40 -30.64
CA THR A 848 23.29 7.70 -29.66
C THR A 848 23.08 6.22 -29.99
N LYS A 849 23.54 5.73 -31.15
CA LYS A 849 23.31 4.35 -31.65
C LYS A 849 21.83 3.99 -31.80
N VAL A 850 20.99 4.98 -32.09
CA VAL A 850 19.54 4.82 -32.27
C VAL A 850 19.20 4.68 -33.75
N SER A 851 18.38 3.68 -34.09
CA SER A 851 17.74 3.55 -35.40
C SER A 851 16.24 3.82 -35.28
N LEU A 852 15.70 4.71 -36.10
CA LEU A 852 14.27 4.99 -36.23
C LEU A 852 13.76 4.40 -37.57
N LEU A 853 12.76 3.53 -37.48
CA LEU A 853 12.21 2.75 -38.60
C LEU A 853 10.73 3.05 -38.88
#